data_AF-A0A8G1X245-F1
#
_entry.id   AF-A0A8G1X245-F1
#
_cell.length_a   1.000
_cell.length_b   1.000
_cell.length_c   1.000
_cell.angle_alpha   90.00
_cell.angle_beta   90.00
_cell.angle_gamma   90.00
#
_symmetry.space_group_name_H-M   'P 1'
#
loop_
_entity.id
_entity.type
_entity.pdbx_description
1 polymer ?
#
loop_
_entity_poly.entity_id
_entity_poly.type
_entity_poly.pdbx_seq_one_letter_code
_entity_poly.pdbx_strand_id
1 'polypeptide(L)'
;MNKTLIIAEKPSVALDISRALGGFAREGDYFESERYVLASSIGHLLSLVAPNDPVKGKWSFTHLPVIPPEFELGPTDKKSAERLKLLVRLAKRKDVDAIINACDAGREGELIFRYIIQYAGVKKPIQRLWLQSMTQAAIREAFANLRDDVQLKPLEAAARSRAEADWLVGINGTRAMTAFNSKDGGFFKTPVGRVQTPTLAIVAEREERIRRFVPRDYWEVRATFVAAAGLYEGRWIDPEFKKDDRDPEKRESRLWSQAAAQSVVAACREQPGSVTEESKPSTQMSPALYDLTSLQREANGRFGFSAKTTLALAQTLYERHKALTYPRTDSRYLPEDYINTVKETMRALAQGGSNAVGGLARHAGTVVSENWVKPNRRIFDNKKVSDHFAIIPTLQIPHDLSEAEAKLYDLVLKRFLAVFFPAAEYRVTTRMTEVQGHRFRTDGKVLVSPGWLAVYGKEAQGEDANLVPVADGETVRTEDVEAVGLTTKPPARFNEGTLLSAMEGAGKLVDDEELREAMSERGLGTPATRAAIIEGLLNESYLRREGRDLVPTAKARQLMTLLSGLDVTELTSPELTGEWEHKLKQIEQGGLGREAFMREIAQMTQVIVKRAKEYERDTVPGDYATLQTPCPKCGAVVKENYRRFACTACDFSIGKHPGGRTFELPEVEELLAKREIGPLQGFISKMGRPFAAILRISDEYKLEFDFGQNDEDDSEAVDFSGHTPVGSCPKCQSRVFEHGMSYVCEKSVGPEKSCDFRSGKVILQQEISREQMEKLLTNGRTDLLDGFVSSRTNRKFKAFLVRQPDGKIGFEFEPRPEKPGRAPAKTAAKTATKTAAKKAPAKKAAVKKTATKTATKTAAKKAVKKAAPKKTAA
;
A
#
# COMPACT_ATOMS: atom_id res chain seq x y z
N MET A 1 -49.67 15.91 -18.33
CA MET A 1 -49.59 14.75 -17.43
C MET A 1 -48.44 14.96 -16.48
N ASN A 2 -48.62 14.69 -15.20
CA ASN A 2 -47.53 14.81 -14.23
C ASN A 2 -46.60 13.60 -14.34
N LYS A 3 -45.31 13.84 -14.07
CA LYS A 3 -44.23 12.86 -14.14
C LYS A 3 -43.46 12.81 -12.82
N THR A 4 -42.82 11.69 -12.58
CA THR A 4 -41.90 11.52 -11.43
C THR A 4 -40.45 11.45 -11.92
N LEU A 5 -39.55 12.21 -11.29
CA LEU A 5 -38.12 12.16 -11.60
C LEU A 5 -37.43 11.07 -10.79
N ILE A 6 -36.82 10.09 -11.43
CA ILE A 6 -35.98 9.06 -10.83
C ILE A 6 -34.52 9.49 -10.95
N ILE A 7 -33.80 9.56 -9.82
CA ILE A 7 -32.37 9.87 -9.79
C ILE A 7 -31.62 8.63 -9.32
N ALA A 8 -30.92 7.97 -10.24
CA ALA A 8 -30.01 6.86 -9.93
C ALA A 8 -28.60 7.36 -9.62
N GLU A 9 -27.76 6.55 -8.98
CA GLU A 9 -26.36 6.93 -8.74
C GLU A 9 -25.52 6.85 -10.03
N LYS A 10 -25.72 5.80 -10.83
CA LYS A 10 -24.86 5.46 -11.96
C LYS A 10 -25.66 5.31 -13.26
N PRO A 11 -25.06 5.61 -14.43
CA PRO A 11 -25.72 5.43 -15.72
C PRO A 11 -26.15 3.98 -15.99
N SER A 12 -25.40 2.99 -15.50
CA SER A 12 -25.76 1.58 -15.63
C SER A 12 -27.05 1.24 -14.88
N VAL A 13 -27.18 1.72 -13.64
CA VAL A 13 -28.39 1.53 -12.82
C VAL A 13 -29.60 2.21 -13.48
N ALA A 14 -29.43 3.43 -14.00
CA ALA A 14 -30.48 4.10 -14.78
C ALA A 14 -30.89 3.28 -16.02
N LEU A 15 -29.93 2.68 -16.72
CA LEU A 15 -30.22 1.81 -17.86
C LEU A 15 -31.01 0.57 -17.44
N ASP A 16 -30.64 -0.09 -16.34
CA ASP A 16 -31.33 -1.30 -15.87
C ASP A 16 -32.75 -1.00 -15.39
N ILE A 17 -32.96 0.12 -14.69
CA ILE A 17 -34.30 0.62 -14.33
C ILE A 17 -35.12 0.90 -15.59
N SER A 18 -34.55 1.57 -16.59
CA SER A 18 -35.27 1.88 -17.84
C SER A 18 -35.72 0.61 -18.58
N ARG A 19 -34.91 -0.44 -18.57
CA ARG A 19 -35.20 -1.74 -19.19
C ARG A 19 -36.24 -2.54 -18.41
N ALA A 20 -36.15 -2.52 -17.08
CA ALA A 20 -37.08 -3.26 -16.22
C ALA A 20 -38.50 -2.70 -16.30
N LEU A 21 -38.64 -1.38 -16.29
CA LEU A 21 -39.93 -0.67 -16.32
C LEU A 21 -40.50 -0.51 -17.75
N GLY A 22 -39.63 -0.41 -18.77
CA GLY A 22 -40.04 -0.23 -20.16
C GLY A 22 -40.60 1.16 -20.49
N GLY A 23 -40.86 1.42 -21.77
CA GLY A 23 -41.54 2.64 -22.23
C GLY A 23 -40.71 3.93 -22.19
N PHE A 24 -39.38 3.84 -22.04
CA PHE A 24 -38.48 4.99 -22.04
C PHE A 24 -37.87 5.26 -23.41
N ALA A 25 -37.94 6.52 -23.86
CA ALA A 25 -37.11 7.07 -24.91
C ALA A 25 -35.84 7.69 -24.31
N ARG A 26 -34.72 7.64 -25.04
CA ARG A 26 -33.47 8.26 -24.61
C ARG A 26 -33.38 9.71 -25.11
N GLU A 27 -33.32 10.65 -24.20
CA GLU A 27 -33.24 12.09 -24.47
C GLU A 27 -31.84 12.61 -24.11
N GLY A 28 -30.88 12.33 -25.01
CA GLY A 28 -29.46 12.60 -24.80
C GLY A 28 -28.89 11.85 -23.60
N ASP A 29 -28.85 12.55 -22.46
CA ASP A 29 -28.18 12.16 -21.22
C ASP A 29 -29.13 11.66 -20.11
N TYR A 30 -30.42 11.53 -20.40
CA TYR A 30 -31.43 10.96 -19.52
C TYR A 30 -32.47 10.17 -20.33
N PHE A 31 -33.37 9.50 -19.63
CA PHE A 31 -34.47 8.72 -20.22
C PHE A 31 -35.81 9.34 -19.86
N GLU A 32 -36.78 9.29 -20.76
CA GLU A 32 -38.11 9.84 -20.53
C GLU A 32 -39.20 8.90 -21.05
N SER A 33 -40.23 8.67 -20.23
CA SER A 33 -41.45 7.95 -20.60
C SER A 33 -42.66 8.86 -20.37
N GLU A 34 -43.87 8.35 -20.60
CA GLU A 34 -45.10 9.09 -20.30
C GLU A 34 -45.21 9.48 -18.82
N ARG A 35 -44.71 8.63 -17.90
CA ARG A 35 -44.84 8.80 -16.44
C ARG A 35 -43.56 9.20 -15.72
N TYR A 36 -42.39 8.95 -16.30
CA TYR A 36 -41.12 9.10 -15.59
C TYR A 36 -40.08 9.85 -16.40
N VAL A 37 -39.26 10.62 -15.69
CA VAL A 37 -37.97 11.12 -16.17
C VAL A 37 -36.90 10.40 -15.36
N LEU A 38 -35.87 9.84 -15.98
CA LEU A 38 -34.86 9.03 -15.31
C LEU A 38 -33.45 9.49 -15.68
N ALA A 39 -32.68 9.92 -14.69
CA ALA A 39 -31.31 10.40 -14.86
C ALA A 39 -30.39 9.80 -13.79
N SER A 40 -29.07 10.02 -13.93
CA SER A 40 -28.08 9.53 -12.96
C SER A 40 -27.11 10.61 -12.48
N SER A 41 -26.64 10.52 -11.23
CA SER A 41 -25.70 11.48 -10.63
C SER A 41 -24.23 11.24 -10.94
N ILE A 42 -23.83 10.10 -11.52
CA ILE A 42 -22.42 9.68 -11.72
C ILE A 42 -21.59 9.71 -10.43
N GLY A 43 -22.20 9.34 -9.30
CA GLY A 43 -21.59 9.38 -7.96
C GLY A 43 -21.78 10.73 -7.25
N HIS A 44 -20.80 11.12 -6.42
CA HIS A 44 -20.79 12.39 -5.69
C HIS A 44 -20.53 13.58 -6.63
N LEU A 45 -21.52 14.46 -6.74
CA LEU A 45 -21.43 15.70 -7.52
C LEU A 45 -21.06 16.93 -6.68
N LEU A 46 -21.30 16.84 -5.38
CA LEU A 46 -21.15 17.94 -4.42
C LEU A 46 -20.21 17.49 -3.30
N SER A 47 -19.51 18.46 -2.72
CA SER A 47 -18.68 18.28 -1.53
C SER A 47 -18.87 19.45 -0.58
N LEU A 48 -18.58 19.22 0.70
CA LEU A 48 -18.53 20.27 1.70
C LEU A 48 -17.41 21.27 1.35
N VAL A 49 -17.75 22.56 1.30
CA VAL A 49 -16.82 23.63 0.97
C VAL A 49 -15.99 23.98 2.21
N ALA A 50 -14.67 23.92 2.09
CA ALA A 50 -13.78 24.50 3.10
C ALA A 50 -13.84 26.04 3.01
N PRO A 51 -14.00 26.78 4.13
CA PRO A 51 -13.98 28.23 4.06
C PRO A 51 -12.65 28.72 3.47
N ASN A 52 -12.75 29.77 2.64
CA ASN A 52 -11.63 30.37 1.92
C ASN A 52 -10.41 30.55 2.84
N ASP A 53 -9.25 30.13 2.35
CA ASP A 53 -7.99 30.29 3.09
C ASP A 53 -7.73 31.78 3.33
N PRO A 54 -7.55 32.23 4.59
CA PRO A 54 -6.98 33.54 4.85
C PRO A 54 -5.55 33.53 4.28
N VAL A 55 -5.36 34.21 3.14
CA VAL A 55 -4.07 34.39 2.43
C VAL A 55 -3.41 33.07 1.98
N LYS A 56 -3.28 32.88 0.65
CA LYS A 56 -2.52 31.76 0.06
C LYS A 56 -1.17 31.56 0.77
N GLY A 57 -1.01 30.41 1.43
CA GLY A 57 0.28 29.96 1.98
C GLY A 57 0.57 30.33 3.44
N LYS A 58 -0.36 30.91 4.21
CA LYS A 58 -0.18 31.11 5.67
C LYS A 58 -1.41 30.68 6.45
N TRP A 59 -1.41 29.44 6.92
CA TRP A 59 -2.42 28.98 7.87
C TRP A 59 -1.97 29.33 9.30
N SER A 60 -2.82 30.06 10.02
CA SER A 60 -2.60 30.44 11.42
C SER A 60 -3.67 29.85 12.34
N PHE A 61 -3.41 29.91 13.64
CA PHE A 61 -4.34 29.50 14.69
C PHE A 61 -5.51 30.47 14.91
N THR A 62 -5.48 31.65 14.30
CA THR A 62 -6.40 32.78 14.55
C THR A 62 -7.86 32.40 14.35
N HIS A 63 -8.16 31.62 13.31
CA HIS A 63 -9.54 31.24 12.95
C HIS A 63 -9.83 29.75 13.21
N LEU A 64 -9.01 29.09 14.03
CA LEU A 64 -9.20 27.68 14.39
C LEU A 64 -9.78 27.52 15.81
N PRO A 65 -10.71 26.57 16.02
CA PRO A 65 -11.32 25.69 15.01
C PRO A 65 -12.39 26.41 14.17
N VAL A 66 -12.49 26.03 12.91
CA VAL A 66 -13.60 26.34 12.02
C VAL A 66 -14.73 25.36 12.26
N ILE A 67 -15.80 25.83 12.89
CA ILE A 67 -17.04 25.07 13.12
C ILE A 67 -18.18 25.92 12.58
N PRO A 68 -18.62 25.70 11.33
CA PRO A 68 -19.66 26.52 10.73
C PRO A 68 -21.04 26.15 11.33
N PRO A 69 -21.98 27.12 11.43
CA PRO A 69 -23.35 26.82 11.83
C PRO A 69 -24.08 25.96 10.78
N GLU A 70 -23.72 26.11 9.50
CA GLU A 70 -24.22 25.31 8.39
C GLU A 70 -23.08 24.97 7.42
N PHE A 71 -23.12 23.76 6.87
CA PHE A 71 -22.12 23.31 5.89
C PHE A 71 -22.55 23.67 4.47
N GLU A 72 -21.73 24.45 3.78
CA GLU A 72 -21.96 24.83 2.39
C GLU A 72 -21.57 23.69 1.43
N LEU A 73 -22.37 23.49 0.37
CA LEU A 73 -22.13 22.50 -0.67
C LEU A 73 -21.69 23.16 -1.98
N GLY A 74 -20.59 22.68 -2.55
CA GLY A 74 -20.05 23.13 -3.83
C GLY A 74 -19.82 21.97 -4.79
N PRO A 75 -19.90 22.19 -6.12
CA PRO A 75 -19.55 21.17 -7.10
C PRO A 75 -18.11 20.69 -6.93
N THR A 76 -17.87 19.38 -6.99
CA THR A 76 -16.54 18.78 -6.80
C THR A 76 -15.57 19.14 -7.92
N ASP A 77 -16.08 19.23 -9.15
CA ASP A 77 -15.34 19.66 -10.34
C ASP A 77 -16.27 20.21 -11.43
N LYS A 78 -15.70 20.58 -12.58
CA LYS A 78 -16.45 21.10 -13.73
C LYS A 78 -17.44 20.09 -14.31
N LYS A 79 -17.08 18.80 -14.38
CA LYS A 79 -17.95 17.74 -14.91
C LYS A 79 -19.15 17.55 -13.98
N SER A 80 -18.91 17.59 -12.67
CA SER A 80 -19.95 17.53 -11.66
C SER A 80 -20.89 18.72 -11.75
N ALA A 81 -20.36 19.93 -11.95
CA ALA A 81 -21.17 21.13 -12.16
C ALA A 81 -22.12 21.01 -13.36
N GLU A 82 -21.65 20.48 -14.50
CA GLU A 82 -22.51 20.26 -15.67
C GLU A 82 -23.59 19.20 -15.42
N ARG A 83 -23.25 18.10 -14.74
CA ARG A 83 -24.25 17.07 -14.38
C ARG A 83 -25.28 17.61 -13.38
N LEU A 84 -24.86 18.43 -12.42
CA LEU A 84 -25.78 19.11 -11.49
C LEU A 84 -26.76 20.01 -12.22
N LYS A 85 -26.29 20.82 -13.19
CA LYS A 85 -27.18 21.67 -14.01
C LYS A 85 -28.28 20.84 -14.68
N LEU A 86 -27.94 19.68 -15.23
CA LEU A 86 -28.91 18.74 -15.79
C LEU A 86 -29.94 18.31 -14.74
N LEU A 87 -29.49 17.78 -13.60
CA LEU A 87 -30.39 17.24 -12.57
C LEU A 87 -31.27 18.34 -11.97
N VAL A 88 -30.73 19.52 -11.69
CA VAL A 88 -31.49 20.68 -11.20
C VAL A 88 -32.54 21.11 -12.21
N ARG A 89 -32.19 21.18 -13.50
CA ARG A 89 -33.15 21.49 -14.57
C ARG A 89 -34.29 20.48 -14.61
N LEU A 90 -33.98 19.18 -14.56
CA LEU A 90 -35.00 18.13 -14.57
C LEU A 90 -35.87 18.18 -13.30
N ALA A 91 -35.26 18.38 -12.13
CA ALA A 91 -35.96 18.47 -10.85
C ALA A 91 -36.87 19.71 -10.75
N LYS A 92 -36.56 20.80 -11.48
CA LYS A 92 -37.36 22.04 -11.52
C LYS A 92 -38.42 22.09 -12.64
N ARG A 93 -38.52 21.05 -13.48
CA ARG A 93 -39.58 20.96 -14.49
C ARG A 93 -40.97 21.11 -13.86
N LYS A 94 -41.87 21.81 -14.55
CA LYS A 94 -43.27 22.05 -14.10
C LYS A 94 -44.13 20.80 -14.13
N ASP A 95 -43.87 19.90 -15.08
CA ASP A 95 -44.57 18.63 -15.22
C ASP A 95 -44.03 17.54 -14.30
N VAL A 96 -42.96 17.79 -13.53
CA VAL A 96 -42.46 16.87 -12.51
C VAL A 96 -43.08 17.25 -11.17
N ASP A 97 -43.79 16.37 -10.48
CA ASP A 97 -44.40 16.67 -9.17
C ASP A 97 -43.74 15.90 -8.01
N ALA A 98 -43.15 14.74 -8.27
CA ALA A 98 -42.45 13.90 -7.29
C ALA A 98 -41.04 13.47 -7.74
N ILE A 99 -40.23 12.98 -6.80
CA ILE A 99 -38.87 12.49 -7.05
C ILE A 99 -38.66 11.12 -6.37
N ILE A 100 -38.02 10.18 -7.07
CA ILE A 100 -37.60 8.88 -6.52
C ILE A 100 -36.07 8.86 -6.39
N ASN A 101 -35.58 8.63 -5.17
CA ASN A 101 -34.19 8.32 -4.92
C ASN A 101 -33.92 6.85 -5.29
N ALA A 102 -33.14 6.64 -6.36
CA ALA A 102 -32.68 5.34 -6.83
C ALA A 102 -31.15 5.19 -6.76
N CYS A 103 -30.48 5.96 -5.90
CA CYS A 103 -29.06 5.76 -5.59
C CYS A 103 -28.84 4.46 -4.80
N ASP A 104 -27.59 4.03 -4.63
CA ASP A 104 -27.29 2.73 -4.00
C ASP A 104 -27.85 2.63 -2.57
N ALA A 105 -28.22 1.43 -2.15
CA ALA A 105 -29.00 1.16 -0.94
C ALA A 105 -28.17 1.23 0.36
N GLY A 106 -27.64 2.42 0.67
CA GLY A 106 -26.85 2.66 1.87
C GLY A 106 -26.60 4.15 2.14
N ARG A 107 -25.81 4.44 3.20
CA ARG A 107 -25.49 5.80 3.66
C ARG A 107 -24.97 6.71 2.53
N GLU A 108 -24.03 6.22 1.72
CA GLU A 108 -23.41 7.01 0.65
C GLU A 108 -24.42 7.38 -0.46
N GLY A 109 -25.21 6.40 -0.93
CA GLY A 109 -26.24 6.66 -1.94
C GLY A 109 -27.32 7.62 -1.45
N GLU A 110 -27.71 7.51 -0.17
CA GLU A 110 -28.62 8.47 0.47
C GLU A 110 -28.01 9.88 0.49
N LEU A 111 -26.74 10.03 0.92
CA LEU A 111 -26.06 11.31 0.98
C LEU A 111 -25.95 12.01 -0.38
N ILE A 112 -25.57 11.26 -1.42
CA ILE A 112 -25.46 11.76 -2.80
C ILE A 112 -26.78 12.41 -3.21
N PHE A 113 -27.89 11.68 -3.03
CA PHE A 113 -29.21 12.18 -3.39
C PHE A 113 -29.58 13.42 -2.57
N ARG A 114 -29.38 13.39 -1.25
CA ARG A 114 -29.74 14.49 -0.35
C ARG A 114 -28.98 15.77 -0.65
N TYR A 115 -27.70 15.69 -0.97
CA TYR A 115 -26.91 16.84 -1.40
C TYR A 115 -27.44 17.44 -2.71
N ILE A 116 -27.80 16.60 -3.68
CA ILE A 116 -28.39 17.08 -4.95
C ILE A 116 -29.71 17.82 -4.72
N ILE A 117 -30.59 17.26 -3.88
CA ILE A 117 -31.88 17.90 -3.57
C ILE A 117 -31.70 19.20 -2.79
N GLN A 118 -30.79 19.22 -1.80
CA GLN A 118 -30.45 20.43 -1.05
C GLN A 118 -29.93 21.53 -1.98
N TYR A 119 -29.00 21.20 -2.86
CA TYR A 119 -28.45 22.14 -3.85
C TYR A 119 -29.48 22.60 -4.87
N ALA A 120 -30.40 21.72 -5.29
CA ALA A 120 -31.47 22.07 -6.22
C ALA A 120 -32.51 23.02 -5.59
N GLY A 121 -32.68 22.99 -4.26
CA GLY A 121 -33.64 23.81 -3.53
C GLY A 121 -35.11 23.44 -3.84
N VAL A 122 -35.39 22.18 -4.16
CA VAL A 122 -36.73 21.69 -4.50
C VAL A 122 -37.39 21.02 -3.28
N LYS A 123 -38.71 21.18 -3.13
CA LYS A 123 -39.50 20.62 -2.00
C LYS A 123 -40.55 19.58 -2.46
N LYS A 124 -40.27 18.88 -3.56
CA LYS A 124 -41.16 17.87 -4.12
C LYS A 124 -41.20 16.62 -3.22
N PRO A 125 -42.32 15.89 -3.12
CA PRO A 125 -42.38 14.63 -2.40
C PRO A 125 -41.32 13.65 -2.89
N ILE A 126 -40.70 12.94 -1.95
CA ILE A 126 -39.62 11.99 -2.20
C ILE A 126 -40.07 10.60 -1.81
N GLN A 127 -39.73 9.62 -2.65
CA GLN A 127 -39.80 8.20 -2.32
C GLN A 127 -38.43 7.55 -2.55
N ARG A 128 -38.19 6.39 -1.92
CA ARG A 128 -36.91 5.67 -2.01
C ARG A 128 -37.11 4.32 -2.68
N LEU A 129 -36.43 4.12 -3.80
CA LEU A 129 -36.24 2.81 -4.42
C LEU A 129 -35.05 2.11 -3.76
N TRP A 130 -35.30 0.98 -3.09
CA TRP A 130 -34.28 0.22 -2.35
C TRP A 130 -33.91 -1.05 -3.12
N LEU A 131 -32.76 -1.04 -3.82
CA LEU A 131 -32.30 -2.15 -4.64
C LEU A 131 -31.12 -2.88 -3.99
N GLN A 132 -31.29 -4.18 -3.73
CA GLN A 132 -30.20 -5.09 -3.34
C GLN A 132 -29.82 -6.06 -4.47
N SER A 133 -30.69 -6.20 -5.47
CA SER A 133 -30.51 -7.02 -6.66
C SER A 133 -30.85 -6.19 -7.90
N MET A 134 -30.06 -6.38 -8.96
CA MET A 134 -30.24 -5.69 -10.24
C MET A 134 -31.00 -6.55 -11.27
N THR A 135 -31.61 -7.67 -10.86
CA THR A 135 -32.47 -8.44 -11.77
C THR A 135 -33.71 -7.63 -12.14
N GLN A 136 -34.24 -7.81 -13.35
CA GLN A 136 -35.45 -7.08 -13.77
C GLN A 136 -36.64 -7.35 -12.86
N ALA A 137 -36.75 -8.59 -12.33
CA ALA A 137 -37.80 -8.96 -11.38
C ALA A 137 -37.65 -8.19 -10.07
N ALA A 138 -36.45 -8.18 -9.47
CA ALA A 138 -36.18 -7.45 -8.23
C ALA A 138 -36.39 -5.94 -8.40
N ILE A 139 -36.00 -5.35 -9.54
CA ILE A 139 -36.26 -3.92 -9.81
C ILE A 139 -37.76 -3.64 -9.87
N ARG A 140 -38.56 -4.47 -10.56
CA ARG A 140 -40.03 -4.30 -10.63
C ARG A 140 -40.68 -4.44 -9.27
N GLU A 141 -40.26 -5.43 -8.48
CA GLU A 141 -40.76 -5.66 -7.12
C GLU A 141 -40.41 -4.49 -6.19
N ALA A 142 -39.16 -4.02 -6.20
CA ALA A 142 -38.75 -2.88 -5.39
C ALA A 142 -39.46 -1.58 -5.81
N PHE A 143 -39.75 -1.43 -7.11
CA PHE A 143 -40.50 -0.27 -7.61
C PHE A 143 -41.99 -0.32 -7.22
N ALA A 144 -42.57 -1.51 -7.06
CA ALA A 144 -43.90 -1.68 -6.49
C ALA A 144 -43.95 -1.37 -4.97
N ASN A 145 -42.81 -1.49 -4.29
CA ASN A 145 -42.66 -1.33 -2.84
C ASN A 145 -41.72 -0.18 -2.46
N LEU A 146 -41.94 1.01 -3.03
CA LEU A 146 -41.16 2.20 -2.69
C LEU A 146 -41.30 2.55 -1.21
N ARG A 147 -40.20 2.93 -0.57
CA ARG A 147 -40.18 3.38 0.83
C ARG A 147 -40.45 4.87 0.95
N ASP A 148 -41.05 5.28 2.05
CA ASP A 148 -41.37 6.68 2.33
C ASP A 148 -40.16 7.48 2.81
N ASP A 149 -40.08 8.76 2.45
CA ASP A 149 -38.97 9.65 2.84
C ASP A 149 -38.71 9.68 4.35
N VAL A 150 -39.78 9.61 5.14
CA VAL A 150 -39.73 9.66 6.61
C VAL A 150 -38.93 8.48 7.17
N GLN A 151 -39.07 7.29 6.58
CA GLN A 151 -38.35 6.08 7.00
C GLN A 151 -36.83 6.20 6.76
N LEU A 152 -36.40 7.10 5.87
CA LEU A 152 -34.99 7.28 5.52
C LEU A 152 -34.33 8.47 6.24
N LYS A 153 -35.05 9.23 7.06
CA LYS A 153 -34.47 10.35 7.83
C LYS A 153 -33.34 9.94 8.78
N PRO A 154 -33.43 8.81 9.51
CA PRO A 154 -32.31 8.31 10.31
C PRO A 154 -31.07 8.01 9.45
N LEU A 155 -31.25 7.38 8.28
CA LEU A 155 -30.16 7.07 7.35
C LEU A 155 -29.52 8.36 6.79
N GLU A 156 -30.33 9.33 6.39
CA GLU A 156 -29.86 10.66 5.98
C GLU A 156 -29.05 11.34 7.09
N ALA A 157 -29.57 11.33 8.33
CA ALA A 157 -28.92 11.93 9.47
C ALA A 157 -27.54 11.29 9.71
N ALA A 158 -27.46 9.96 9.72
CA ALA A 158 -26.20 9.24 9.90
C ALA A 158 -25.20 9.55 8.77
N ALA A 159 -25.65 9.56 7.52
CA ALA A 159 -24.78 9.83 6.38
C ALA A 159 -24.21 11.26 6.38
N ARG A 160 -25.05 12.26 6.68
CA ARG A 160 -24.62 13.67 6.83
C ARG A 160 -23.64 13.82 7.99
N SER A 161 -23.96 13.22 9.13
CA SER A 161 -23.14 13.28 10.34
C SER A 161 -21.73 12.75 10.08
N ARG A 162 -21.61 11.62 9.35
CA ARG A 162 -20.32 11.08 8.93
C ARG A 162 -19.50 12.08 8.11
N ALA A 163 -20.09 12.61 7.03
CA ALA A 163 -19.38 13.50 6.10
C ALA A 163 -18.93 14.81 6.77
N GLU A 164 -19.80 15.39 7.59
CA GLU A 164 -19.54 16.65 8.30
C GLU A 164 -18.54 16.45 9.45
N ALA A 165 -18.61 15.32 10.16
CA ALA A 165 -17.63 15.00 11.20
C ALA A 165 -16.23 14.75 10.63
N ASP A 166 -16.13 14.00 9.53
CA ASP A 166 -14.87 13.79 8.81
C ASP A 166 -14.28 15.11 8.31
N TRP A 167 -15.13 16.05 7.85
CA TRP A 167 -14.71 17.39 7.46
C TRP A 167 -14.21 18.21 8.65
N LEU A 168 -14.94 18.23 9.77
CA LEU A 168 -14.59 19.01 10.96
C LEU A 168 -13.21 18.60 11.49
N VAL A 169 -13.02 17.30 11.70
CA VAL A 169 -11.77 16.76 12.24
C VAL A 169 -10.64 16.87 11.22
N GLY A 170 -10.90 16.54 9.96
CA GLY A 170 -9.89 16.58 8.90
C GLY A 170 -9.36 17.98 8.62
N ILE A 171 -10.25 18.95 8.40
CA ILE A 171 -9.87 20.34 8.07
C ILE A 171 -9.19 21.00 9.27
N ASN A 172 -9.78 20.92 10.46
CA ASN A 172 -9.22 21.58 11.63
C ASN A 172 -7.93 20.94 12.11
N GLY A 173 -7.87 19.61 12.18
CA GLY A 173 -6.65 18.90 12.54
C GLY A 173 -5.52 19.22 11.57
N THR A 174 -5.78 19.16 10.26
CA THR A 174 -4.77 19.45 9.23
C THR A 174 -4.29 20.89 9.30
N ARG A 175 -5.20 21.85 9.49
CA ARG A 175 -4.84 23.27 9.64
C ARG A 175 -4.05 23.52 10.92
N ALA A 176 -4.44 22.92 12.05
CA ALA A 176 -3.76 23.07 13.33
C ALA A 176 -2.33 22.52 13.29
N MET A 177 -2.14 21.28 12.80
CA MET A 177 -0.82 20.66 12.71
C MET A 177 0.09 21.38 11.71
N THR A 178 -0.48 21.86 10.59
CA THR A 178 0.26 22.66 9.60
C THR A 178 0.66 24.02 10.17
N ALA A 179 -0.24 24.72 10.89
CA ALA A 179 0.05 25.99 11.53
C ALA A 179 1.15 25.82 12.60
N PHE A 180 1.05 24.79 13.44
CA PHE A 180 2.07 24.43 14.43
C PHE A 180 3.46 24.27 13.77
N ASN A 181 3.51 23.43 12.73
CA ASN A 181 4.75 23.12 12.04
C ASN A 181 5.29 24.27 11.17
N SER A 182 4.52 25.35 10.97
CA SER A 182 4.87 26.51 10.13
C SER A 182 5.09 27.83 10.91
N LYS A 183 4.98 27.83 12.26
CA LYS A 183 5.15 29.02 13.13
C LYS A 183 6.42 29.85 12.80
N ASP A 184 7.60 29.22 12.65
CA ASP A 184 8.88 29.94 12.46
C ASP A 184 9.30 30.10 10.99
N GLY A 185 8.32 30.13 10.07
CA GLY A 185 8.57 30.25 8.63
C GLY A 185 8.52 28.92 7.87
N GLY A 186 8.39 29.03 6.55
CA GLY A 186 8.09 27.90 5.65
C GLY A 186 6.61 27.50 5.67
N PHE A 187 6.22 26.60 4.75
CA PHE A 187 4.87 26.02 4.72
C PHE A 187 4.97 24.49 4.78
N PHE A 188 4.75 23.94 5.98
CA PHE A 188 4.90 22.52 6.25
C PHE A 188 3.51 21.85 6.34
N LYS A 189 2.92 21.59 5.17
CA LYS A 189 1.63 20.90 5.09
C LYS A 189 1.69 19.56 5.83
N THR A 190 0.89 19.45 6.88
CA THR A 190 0.82 18.30 7.78
C THR A 190 -0.61 17.77 7.82
N PRO A 191 -1.05 17.04 6.78
CA PRO A 191 -2.39 16.46 6.74
C PRO A 191 -2.60 15.43 7.83
N VAL A 192 -3.76 15.47 8.46
CA VAL A 192 -4.25 14.46 9.41
C VAL A 192 -5.72 14.17 9.14
N GLY A 193 -6.21 13.03 9.59
CA GLY A 193 -7.63 12.71 9.51
C GLY A 193 -7.92 11.33 10.10
N ARG A 194 -9.18 11.12 10.45
CA ARG A 194 -9.66 9.96 11.21
C ARG A 194 -9.25 8.60 10.64
N VAL A 195 -9.12 8.45 9.32
CA VAL A 195 -8.73 7.15 8.73
C VAL A 195 -7.27 7.13 8.29
N GLN A 196 -6.78 8.21 7.67
CA GLN A 196 -5.40 8.26 7.18
C GLN A 196 -4.38 8.22 8.32
N THR A 197 -4.65 8.88 9.44
CA THR A 197 -3.69 9.02 10.53
C THR A 197 -3.58 7.73 11.35
N PRO A 198 -4.66 7.02 11.72
CA PRO A 198 -4.52 5.70 12.35
C PRO A 198 -3.91 4.65 11.42
N THR A 199 -4.20 4.72 10.11
CA THR A 199 -3.52 3.86 9.12
C THR A 199 -2.02 4.10 9.12
N LEU A 200 -1.60 5.37 9.20
CA LEU A 200 -0.19 5.72 9.31
C LEU A 200 0.41 5.27 10.65
N ALA A 201 -0.34 5.38 11.75
CA ALA A 201 0.08 4.94 13.08
C ALA A 201 0.36 3.43 13.10
N ILE A 202 -0.50 2.60 12.50
CA ILE A 202 -0.27 1.15 12.35
C ILE A 202 1.07 0.86 11.65
N VAL A 203 1.39 1.60 10.58
CA VAL A 203 2.66 1.42 9.85
C VAL A 203 3.84 1.93 10.68
N ALA A 204 3.70 3.06 11.37
CA ALA A 204 4.74 3.65 12.19
C ALA A 204 5.09 2.79 13.41
N GLU A 205 4.08 2.21 14.07
CA GLU A 205 4.28 1.28 15.19
C GLU A 205 5.00 0.00 14.73
N ARG A 206 4.63 -0.54 13.56
CA ARG A 206 5.36 -1.68 12.96
C ARG A 206 6.83 -1.33 12.71
N GLU A 207 7.12 -0.14 12.18
CA GLU A 207 8.50 0.30 11.95
C GLU A 207 9.26 0.48 13.26
N GLU A 208 8.63 1.01 14.30
CA GLU A 208 9.27 1.17 15.61
C GLU A 208 9.57 -0.18 16.26
N ARG A 209 8.65 -1.16 16.14
CA ARG A 209 8.89 -2.55 16.55
C ARG A 209 10.07 -3.18 15.81
N ILE A 210 10.23 -2.90 14.52
CA ILE A 210 11.37 -3.38 13.73
C ILE A 210 12.66 -2.75 14.22
N ARG A 211 12.65 -1.44 14.48
CA ARG A 211 13.84 -0.69 14.93
C ARG A 211 14.30 -1.05 16.34
N ARG A 212 13.36 -1.31 17.25
CA ARG A 212 13.66 -1.73 18.64
C ARG A 212 13.89 -3.23 18.77
N PHE A 213 13.71 -4.01 17.71
CA PHE A 213 13.85 -5.45 17.78
C PHE A 213 15.30 -5.83 18.05
N VAL A 214 15.55 -6.50 19.16
CA VAL A 214 16.83 -7.12 19.47
C VAL A 214 16.74 -8.60 19.12
N PRO A 215 17.50 -9.09 18.12
CA PRO A 215 17.53 -10.50 17.79
C PRO A 215 17.98 -11.34 18.98
N ARG A 216 17.33 -12.49 19.18
CA ARG A 216 17.68 -13.48 20.20
C ARG A 216 18.02 -14.79 19.52
N ASP A 217 19.11 -15.39 19.93
CA ASP A 217 19.48 -16.73 19.47
C ASP A 217 18.59 -17.78 20.12
N TYR A 218 18.26 -18.80 19.33
CA TYR A 218 17.56 -19.99 19.75
C TYR A 218 18.05 -21.17 18.93
N TRP A 219 17.77 -22.37 19.40
CA TRP A 219 18.14 -23.62 18.76
C TRP A 219 16.90 -24.46 18.49
N GLU A 220 16.85 -25.05 17.31
CA GLU A 220 15.97 -26.18 17.03
C GLU A 220 16.85 -27.43 17.00
N VAL A 221 16.38 -28.53 17.58
CA VAL A 221 17.05 -29.83 17.41
C VAL A 221 16.32 -30.60 16.32
N ARG A 222 17.07 -31.05 15.31
CA ARG A 222 16.56 -31.81 14.17
C ARG A 222 17.25 -33.16 14.14
N ALA A 223 16.49 -34.21 13.90
CA ALA A 223 17.01 -35.56 13.83
C ALA A 223 16.56 -36.24 12.55
N THR A 224 17.46 -37.03 11.96
CA THR A 224 17.17 -37.93 10.84
C THR A 224 17.07 -39.35 11.38
N PHE A 225 15.95 -40.01 11.10
CA PHE A 225 15.64 -41.35 11.56
C PHE A 225 15.68 -42.35 10.41
N VAL A 226 16.27 -43.52 10.68
CA VAL A 226 16.27 -44.66 9.76
C VAL A 226 15.09 -45.57 10.09
N ALA A 227 14.11 -45.60 9.19
CA ALA A 227 13.07 -46.60 9.14
C ALA A 227 13.38 -47.67 8.08
N ALA A 228 12.71 -48.81 8.15
CA ALA A 228 12.85 -49.89 7.19
C ALA A 228 12.60 -49.45 5.74
N ALA A 229 11.68 -48.49 5.54
CA ALA A 229 11.32 -47.96 4.23
C ALA A 229 12.13 -46.73 3.79
N GLY A 230 13.05 -46.20 4.62
CA GLY A 230 13.87 -45.04 4.26
C GLY A 230 14.18 -44.07 5.42
N LEU A 231 14.66 -42.88 5.07
CA LEU A 231 15.04 -41.82 6.02
C LEU A 231 13.94 -40.74 6.14
N TYR A 232 13.66 -40.28 7.35
CA TYR A 232 12.79 -39.12 7.57
C TYR A 232 13.34 -38.18 8.65
N GLU A 233 12.99 -36.89 8.55
CA GLU A 233 13.41 -35.86 9.50
C GLU A 233 12.32 -35.58 10.53
N GLY A 234 12.70 -35.44 11.80
CA GLY A 234 11.83 -34.96 12.87
C GLY A 234 12.41 -33.74 13.57
N ARG A 235 11.53 -32.84 14.03
CA ARG A 235 11.90 -31.67 14.82
C ARG A 235 11.55 -31.89 16.28
N TRP A 236 12.49 -31.64 17.17
CA TRP A 236 12.25 -31.72 18.61
C TRP A 236 11.15 -30.75 19.04
N ILE A 237 10.31 -31.20 19.97
CA ILE A 237 9.29 -30.39 20.63
C ILE A 237 9.31 -30.63 22.15
N ASP A 238 9.08 -29.57 22.91
CA ASP A 238 8.82 -29.60 24.34
C ASP A 238 7.35 -30.00 24.60
N PRO A 239 7.08 -31.20 25.14
CA PRO A 239 5.72 -31.64 25.43
C PRO A 239 5.06 -30.86 26.58
N GLU A 240 5.85 -30.18 27.42
CA GLU A 240 5.35 -29.38 28.54
C GLU A 240 5.17 -27.90 28.17
N PHE A 241 5.44 -27.53 26.92
CA PHE A 241 5.35 -26.15 26.46
C PHE A 241 3.95 -25.57 26.70
N LYS A 242 3.92 -24.44 27.41
CA LYS A 242 2.74 -23.60 27.55
C LYS A 242 2.98 -22.28 26.83
N LYS A 243 2.03 -21.91 25.97
CA LYS A 243 2.06 -20.65 25.24
C LYS A 243 2.11 -19.47 26.23
N ASP A 244 3.14 -18.65 26.12
CA ASP A 244 3.32 -17.43 26.90
C ASP A 244 2.96 -16.23 26.03
N ASP A 245 1.80 -15.60 26.28
CA ASP A 245 1.35 -14.47 25.46
C ASP A 245 2.25 -13.22 25.60
N ARG A 246 3.13 -13.18 26.61
CA ARG A 246 4.09 -12.08 26.81
C ARG A 246 5.37 -12.24 26.00
N ASP A 247 5.72 -13.45 25.58
CA ASP A 247 6.88 -13.74 24.74
C ASP A 247 6.48 -14.56 23.51
N PRO A 248 6.02 -13.90 22.44
CA PRO A 248 5.54 -14.59 21.23
C PRO A 248 6.66 -15.35 20.48
N GLU A 249 7.92 -15.14 20.86
CA GLU A 249 9.04 -15.89 20.30
C GLU A 249 9.21 -17.27 20.96
N LYS A 250 8.61 -17.53 22.14
CA LYS A 250 8.59 -18.87 22.74
C LYS A 250 7.66 -19.79 21.96
N ARG A 251 8.18 -20.94 21.55
CA ARG A 251 7.44 -22.00 20.83
C ARG A 251 7.91 -23.36 21.34
N GLU A 252 7.06 -24.37 21.22
CA GLU A 252 7.36 -25.76 21.62
C GLU A 252 8.67 -26.29 21.01
N SER A 253 9.06 -25.84 19.82
CA SER A 253 10.24 -26.32 19.10
C SER A 253 11.52 -25.52 19.36
N ARG A 254 11.51 -24.51 20.25
CA ARG A 254 12.63 -23.59 20.45
C ARG A 254 13.29 -23.75 21.81
N LEU A 255 14.59 -24.03 21.78
CA LEU A 255 15.47 -24.01 22.95
C LEU A 255 16.24 -22.69 23.00
N TRP A 256 16.36 -22.08 24.17
CA TRP A 256 17.01 -20.77 24.35
C TRP A 256 18.46 -20.86 24.83
N SER A 257 19.00 -22.08 24.89
CA SER A 257 20.38 -22.35 25.31
C SER A 257 20.99 -23.39 24.39
N GLN A 258 22.18 -23.08 23.87
CA GLN A 258 22.98 -24.03 23.11
C GLN A 258 23.26 -25.30 23.92
N ALA A 259 23.57 -25.16 25.22
CA ALA A 259 23.85 -26.30 26.09
C ALA A 259 22.63 -27.22 26.24
N ALA A 260 21.43 -26.64 26.36
CA ALA A 260 20.19 -27.43 26.41
C ALA A 260 19.96 -28.19 25.09
N ALA A 261 20.17 -27.54 23.94
CA ALA A 261 20.06 -28.20 22.64
C ALA A 261 21.12 -29.31 22.46
N GLN A 262 22.36 -29.07 22.88
CA GLN A 262 23.43 -30.06 22.84
C GLN A 262 23.17 -31.23 23.81
N SER A 263 22.49 -31.00 24.94
CA SER A 263 22.07 -32.08 25.84
C SER A 263 21.08 -33.02 25.15
N VAL A 264 20.12 -32.48 24.39
CA VAL A 264 19.17 -33.30 23.62
C VAL A 264 19.91 -34.08 22.52
N VAL A 265 20.83 -33.43 21.80
CA VAL A 265 21.67 -34.07 20.78
C VAL A 265 22.48 -35.24 21.38
N ALA A 266 23.16 -35.01 22.50
CA ALA A 266 23.97 -36.03 23.16
C ALA A 266 23.12 -37.20 23.68
N ALA A 267 21.93 -36.92 24.21
CA ALA A 267 21.01 -37.95 24.69
C ALA A 267 20.42 -38.80 23.54
N CYS A 268 20.22 -38.22 22.35
CA CYS A 268 19.55 -38.91 21.24
C CYS A 268 20.50 -39.56 20.22
N ARG A 269 21.79 -39.17 20.20
CA ARG A 269 22.75 -39.65 19.19
C ARG A 269 22.89 -41.16 19.21
N GLU A 270 22.74 -41.77 18.02
CA GLU A 270 22.81 -43.23 17.80
C GLU A 270 21.83 -44.05 18.66
N GLN A 271 20.88 -43.40 19.34
CA GLN A 271 19.90 -44.09 20.17
C GLN A 271 18.71 -44.57 19.33
N PRO A 272 18.09 -45.69 19.71
CA PRO A 272 16.84 -46.14 19.13
C PRO A 272 15.69 -45.21 19.55
N GLY A 273 14.71 -45.03 18.67
CA GLY A 273 13.47 -44.30 18.92
C GLY A 273 12.25 -45.14 18.66
N SER A 274 11.23 -45.02 19.51
CA SER A 274 9.91 -45.61 19.26
C SER A 274 9.04 -44.66 18.46
N VAL A 275 8.41 -45.15 17.41
CA VAL A 275 7.55 -44.35 16.55
C VAL A 275 6.08 -44.59 16.86
N THR A 276 5.30 -43.51 16.94
CA THR A 276 3.84 -43.54 16.89
C THR A 276 3.35 -42.62 15.79
N GLU A 277 2.30 -43.03 15.10
CA GLU A 277 1.75 -42.28 13.97
C GLU A 277 0.24 -42.14 14.11
N GLU A 278 -0.26 -40.93 13.90
CA GLU A 278 -1.69 -40.66 13.83
C GLU A 278 -2.02 -40.02 12.49
N SER A 279 -2.92 -40.66 11.73
CA SER A 279 -3.40 -40.13 10.45
C SER A 279 -4.89 -39.79 10.51
N LYS A 280 -5.23 -38.54 10.18
CA LYS A 280 -6.60 -38.03 10.23
C LYS A 280 -7.01 -37.40 8.89
N PRO A 281 -8.24 -37.67 8.40
CA PRO A 281 -8.80 -36.93 7.28
C PRO A 281 -9.01 -35.46 7.69
N SER A 282 -8.74 -34.55 6.77
CA SER A 282 -8.94 -33.11 6.96
C SER A 282 -9.47 -32.51 5.67
N THR A 283 -10.46 -31.61 5.76
CA THR A 283 -11.03 -30.95 4.59
C THR A 283 -10.72 -29.45 4.60
N GLN A 284 -10.54 -28.88 3.41
CA GLN A 284 -10.34 -27.45 3.21
C GLN A 284 -11.32 -26.92 2.18
N MET A 285 -12.28 -26.11 2.65
CA MET A 285 -13.19 -25.39 1.77
C MET A 285 -12.46 -24.30 0.98
N SER A 286 -12.95 -23.97 -0.21
CA SER A 286 -12.49 -22.80 -0.98
C SER A 286 -12.58 -21.52 -0.12
N PRO A 287 -11.77 -20.49 -0.39
CA PRO A 287 -12.10 -19.14 0.07
C PRO A 287 -13.43 -18.66 -0.53
N ALA A 288 -14.08 -17.72 0.15
CA ALA A 288 -15.32 -17.07 -0.31
C ALA A 288 -15.08 -16.21 -1.56
N LEU A 289 -16.15 -15.78 -2.23
CA LEU A 289 -16.07 -14.87 -3.38
C LEU A 289 -15.35 -13.57 -3.01
N TYR A 290 -14.86 -12.86 -4.02
CA TYR A 290 -14.14 -11.62 -3.79
C TYR A 290 -15.09 -10.47 -3.42
N ASP A 291 -14.73 -9.77 -2.37
CA ASP A 291 -14.98 -8.34 -2.24
C ASP A 291 -13.79 -7.56 -2.86
N LEU A 292 -13.84 -6.22 -2.83
CA LEU A 292 -12.73 -5.42 -3.38
C LEU A 292 -11.41 -5.64 -2.62
N THR A 293 -11.46 -5.76 -1.30
CA THR A 293 -10.26 -5.80 -0.45
C THR A 293 -9.50 -7.12 -0.65
N SER A 294 -10.20 -8.24 -0.63
CA SER A 294 -9.65 -9.58 -0.88
C SER A 294 -9.09 -9.69 -2.30
N LEU A 295 -9.76 -9.11 -3.31
CA LEU A 295 -9.23 -9.03 -4.67
C LEU A 295 -7.93 -8.20 -4.74
N GLN A 296 -7.90 -7.03 -4.09
CA GLN A 296 -6.72 -6.17 -4.01
C GLN A 296 -5.54 -6.88 -3.33
N ARG A 297 -5.78 -7.57 -2.22
CA ARG A 297 -4.77 -8.33 -1.47
C ARG A 297 -4.16 -9.44 -2.32
N GLU A 298 -4.99 -10.24 -2.98
CA GLU A 298 -4.52 -11.35 -3.80
C GLU A 298 -3.79 -10.87 -5.07
N ALA A 299 -4.31 -9.82 -5.74
CA ALA A 299 -3.64 -9.19 -6.87
C ALA A 299 -2.29 -8.56 -6.49
N ASN A 300 -2.19 -7.98 -5.29
CA ASN A 300 -0.92 -7.46 -4.76
C ASN A 300 0.08 -8.60 -4.51
N GLY A 301 -0.33 -9.65 -3.80
CA GLY A 301 0.54 -10.80 -3.50
C GLY A 301 1.06 -11.49 -4.76
N ARG A 302 0.17 -11.76 -5.72
CA ARG A 302 0.50 -12.50 -6.96
C ARG A 302 1.20 -11.64 -8.01
N PHE A 303 0.73 -10.42 -8.25
CA PHE A 303 1.17 -9.59 -9.39
C PHE A 303 1.88 -8.30 -8.99
N GLY A 304 1.88 -7.93 -7.72
CA GLY A 304 2.42 -6.65 -7.25
C GLY A 304 1.56 -5.45 -7.64
N PHE A 305 0.29 -5.65 -8.02
CA PHE A 305 -0.62 -4.56 -8.32
C PHE A 305 -0.93 -3.77 -7.05
N SER A 306 -0.89 -2.44 -7.13
CA SER A 306 -1.35 -1.58 -6.05
C SER A 306 -2.85 -1.67 -5.88
N ALA A 307 -3.38 -1.33 -4.71
CA ALA A 307 -4.81 -1.32 -4.42
C ALA A 307 -5.57 -0.44 -5.45
N LYS A 308 -5.00 0.73 -5.79
CA LYS A 308 -5.50 1.65 -6.82
C LYS A 308 -5.50 1.02 -8.21
N THR A 309 -4.42 0.34 -8.58
CA THR A 309 -4.31 -0.33 -9.89
C THR A 309 -5.36 -1.42 -10.03
N THR A 310 -5.49 -2.28 -9.01
CA THR A 310 -6.49 -3.35 -8.99
C THR A 310 -7.92 -2.80 -9.11
N LEU A 311 -8.26 -1.73 -8.37
CA LEU A 311 -9.56 -1.09 -8.50
C LEU A 311 -9.79 -0.51 -9.91
N ALA A 312 -8.80 0.15 -10.50
CA ALA A 312 -8.92 0.72 -11.85
C ALA A 312 -9.13 -0.37 -12.93
N LEU A 313 -8.43 -1.49 -12.81
CA LEU A 313 -8.61 -2.65 -13.69
C LEU A 313 -9.99 -3.29 -13.50
N ALA A 314 -10.43 -3.50 -12.26
CA ALA A 314 -11.76 -4.04 -11.97
C ALA A 314 -12.87 -3.11 -12.48
N GLN A 315 -12.71 -1.79 -12.32
CA GLN A 315 -13.63 -0.79 -12.88
C GLN A 315 -13.67 -0.85 -14.41
N THR A 316 -12.53 -1.06 -15.07
CA THR A 316 -12.50 -1.20 -16.53
C THR A 316 -13.22 -2.48 -16.96
N LEU A 317 -13.00 -3.60 -16.26
CA LEU A 317 -13.72 -4.86 -16.50
C LEU A 317 -15.23 -4.73 -16.28
N TYR A 318 -15.67 -3.92 -15.31
CA TYR A 318 -17.08 -3.65 -15.04
C TYR A 318 -17.72 -2.67 -16.04
N GLU A 319 -17.13 -1.49 -16.26
CA GLU A 319 -17.78 -0.42 -17.03
C GLU A 319 -17.60 -0.58 -18.54
N ARG A 320 -16.38 -0.90 -18.99
CA ARG A 320 -16.02 -0.99 -20.41
C ARG A 320 -16.36 -2.35 -20.98
N HIS A 321 -15.86 -3.41 -20.34
CA HIS A 321 -16.01 -4.78 -20.84
C HIS A 321 -17.32 -5.43 -20.38
N LYS A 322 -17.95 -4.89 -19.33
CA LYS A 322 -19.15 -5.46 -18.68
C LYS A 322 -18.97 -6.90 -18.24
N ALA A 323 -17.72 -7.33 -18.03
CA ALA A 323 -17.31 -8.70 -17.78
C ALA A 323 -17.35 -9.09 -16.30
N LEU A 324 -17.32 -8.10 -15.40
CA LEU A 324 -17.44 -8.29 -13.95
C LEU A 324 -18.64 -7.53 -13.40
N THR A 325 -19.12 -7.95 -12.23
CA THR A 325 -20.08 -7.19 -11.42
C THR A 325 -19.40 -6.01 -10.73
N TYR A 326 -20.19 -5.16 -10.07
CA TYR A 326 -19.71 -3.89 -9.51
C TYR A 326 -18.55 -4.11 -8.52
N PRO A 327 -17.36 -3.53 -8.75
CA PRO A 327 -16.16 -3.94 -8.03
C PRO A 327 -15.92 -3.19 -6.72
N ARG A 328 -16.76 -2.22 -6.32
CA ARG A 328 -16.60 -1.51 -5.03
C ARG A 328 -17.58 -2.04 -3.98
N THR A 329 -17.50 -3.35 -3.73
CA THR A 329 -18.30 -4.06 -2.73
C THR A 329 -17.43 -4.50 -1.56
N ASP A 330 -18.02 -4.55 -0.36
CA ASP A 330 -17.51 -5.26 0.84
C ASP A 330 -18.13 -6.66 1.00
N SER A 331 -19.12 -7.03 0.20
CA SER A 331 -19.76 -8.34 0.30
C SER A 331 -19.00 -9.42 -0.44
N ARG A 332 -18.99 -10.62 0.15
CA ARG A 332 -18.47 -11.87 -0.43
C ARG A 332 -19.59 -12.87 -0.72
N TYR A 333 -20.82 -12.40 -0.72
CA TYR A 333 -22.04 -13.18 -0.92
C TYR A 333 -22.80 -12.69 -2.15
N LEU A 334 -23.70 -13.52 -2.66
CA LEU A 334 -24.62 -13.24 -3.75
C LEU A 334 -26.06 -13.21 -3.20
N PRO A 335 -26.98 -12.51 -3.88
CA PRO A 335 -28.40 -12.59 -3.57
C PRO A 335 -28.98 -14.00 -3.80
N GLU A 336 -29.99 -14.38 -3.04
CA GLU A 336 -30.62 -15.70 -3.17
C GLU A 336 -31.34 -15.91 -4.52
N ASP A 337 -31.77 -14.83 -5.17
CA ASP A 337 -32.40 -14.84 -6.51
C ASP A 337 -31.38 -14.99 -7.66
N TYR A 338 -30.08 -14.93 -7.39
CA TYR A 338 -29.02 -14.96 -8.41
C TYR A 338 -28.65 -16.37 -8.91
N ILE A 339 -29.22 -17.44 -8.35
CA ILE A 339 -28.85 -18.83 -8.66
C ILE A 339 -28.97 -19.13 -10.17
N ASN A 340 -30.05 -18.70 -10.81
CA ASN A 340 -30.26 -18.93 -12.25
C ASN A 340 -29.25 -18.14 -13.09
N THR A 341 -29.00 -16.88 -12.75
CA THR A 341 -27.98 -16.05 -13.38
C THR A 341 -26.60 -16.70 -13.29
N VAL A 342 -26.23 -17.24 -12.12
CA VAL A 342 -24.96 -17.97 -11.93
C VAL A 342 -24.91 -19.21 -12.82
N LYS A 343 -25.99 -19.99 -12.92
CA LYS A 343 -26.06 -21.15 -13.83
C LYS A 343 -25.85 -20.74 -15.29
N GLU A 344 -26.47 -19.66 -15.72
CA GLU A 344 -26.29 -19.13 -17.08
C GLU A 344 -24.85 -18.64 -17.31
N THR A 345 -24.26 -17.92 -16.35
CA THR A 345 -22.86 -17.49 -16.40
C THR A 345 -21.91 -18.69 -16.49
N MET A 346 -22.16 -19.77 -15.73
CA MET A 346 -21.36 -21.00 -15.82
C MET A 346 -21.46 -21.65 -17.21
N ARG A 347 -22.65 -21.68 -17.82
CA ARG A 347 -22.82 -22.18 -19.20
C ARG A 347 -22.10 -21.31 -20.21
N ALA A 348 -22.19 -19.99 -20.08
CA ALA A 348 -21.47 -19.05 -20.95
C ALA A 348 -19.95 -19.23 -20.86
N LEU A 349 -19.41 -19.44 -19.64
CA LEU A 349 -17.99 -19.74 -19.42
C LEU A 349 -17.59 -21.11 -19.99
N ALA A 350 -18.43 -22.14 -19.86
CA ALA A 350 -18.17 -23.46 -20.42
C ALA A 350 -18.16 -23.47 -21.95
N GLN A 351 -18.99 -22.63 -22.58
CA GLN A 351 -19.07 -22.46 -24.04
C GLN A 351 -18.07 -21.44 -24.59
N GLY A 352 -17.52 -20.58 -23.73
CA GLY A 352 -16.65 -19.47 -24.09
C GLY A 352 -15.29 -19.94 -24.62
N GLY A 353 -15.15 -20.06 -25.93
CA GLY A 353 -13.88 -20.36 -26.62
C GLY A 353 -12.89 -19.20 -26.70
N SER A 354 -13.04 -18.15 -25.87
CA SER A 354 -12.12 -17.01 -25.90
C SER A 354 -10.84 -17.30 -25.10
N ASN A 355 -9.71 -16.74 -25.54
CA ASN A 355 -8.45 -16.81 -24.80
C ASN A 355 -8.56 -16.25 -23.37
N ALA A 356 -9.57 -15.42 -23.08
CA ALA A 356 -9.80 -14.83 -21.76
C ALA A 356 -10.30 -15.85 -20.72
N VAL A 357 -10.95 -16.94 -21.14
CA VAL A 357 -11.42 -18.02 -20.25
C VAL A 357 -10.36 -19.14 -20.15
N GLY A 358 -9.55 -19.34 -21.20
CA GLY A 358 -8.43 -20.28 -21.19
C GLY A 358 -8.83 -21.70 -20.77
N GLY A 359 -7.98 -22.39 -19.99
CA GLY A 359 -8.24 -23.73 -19.47
C GLY A 359 -9.36 -23.84 -18.42
N LEU A 360 -10.02 -22.73 -18.07
CA LEU A 360 -11.10 -22.72 -17.07
C LEU A 360 -12.45 -23.17 -17.64
N ALA A 361 -12.64 -23.17 -18.97
CA ALA A 361 -13.88 -23.61 -19.61
C ALA A 361 -14.25 -25.06 -19.23
N ARG A 362 -13.24 -25.96 -19.12
CA ARG A 362 -13.44 -27.34 -18.64
C ARG A 362 -13.99 -27.39 -17.22
N HIS A 363 -13.46 -26.57 -16.32
CA HIS A 363 -13.90 -26.50 -14.93
C HIS A 363 -15.33 -25.94 -14.82
N ALA A 364 -15.67 -24.93 -15.62
CA ALA A 364 -17.04 -24.44 -15.73
C ALA A 364 -17.99 -25.54 -16.25
N GLY A 365 -17.55 -26.30 -17.25
CA GLY A 365 -18.27 -27.48 -17.77
C GLY A 365 -18.55 -28.52 -16.69
N THR A 366 -17.57 -28.83 -15.83
CA THR A 366 -17.75 -29.75 -14.69
C THR A 366 -18.80 -29.22 -13.70
N VAL A 367 -18.76 -27.93 -13.35
CA VAL A 367 -19.78 -27.34 -12.44
C VAL A 367 -21.19 -27.47 -13.02
N VAL A 368 -21.33 -27.31 -14.35
CA VAL A 368 -22.60 -27.45 -15.05
C VAL A 368 -23.05 -28.92 -15.09
N SER A 369 -22.18 -29.86 -15.47
CA SER A 369 -22.52 -31.28 -15.60
C SER A 369 -22.92 -31.91 -14.26
N GLU A 370 -22.20 -31.57 -13.19
CA GLU A 370 -22.45 -32.07 -11.84
C GLU A 370 -23.56 -31.32 -11.10
N ASN A 371 -24.13 -30.28 -11.72
CA ASN A 371 -25.18 -29.42 -11.14
C ASN A 371 -24.80 -28.86 -9.76
N TRP A 372 -23.56 -28.37 -9.60
CA TRP A 372 -23.03 -27.91 -8.31
C TRP A 372 -23.52 -26.50 -7.89
N VAL A 373 -24.16 -25.75 -8.78
CA VAL A 373 -24.79 -24.46 -8.43
C VAL A 373 -26.14 -24.73 -7.75
N LYS A 374 -26.11 -24.81 -6.42
CA LYS A 374 -27.27 -25.08 -5.55
C LYS A 374 -27.42 -23.98 -4.48
N PRO A 375 -28.62 -23.80 -3.88
CA PRO A 375 -28.80 -22.92 -2.73
C PRO A 375 -27.80 -23.26 -1.62
N ASN A 376 -27.02 -22.27 -1.19
CA ASN A 376 -25.96 -22.45 -0.20
C ASN A 376 -25.68 -21.12 0.50
N ARG A 377 -25.94 -21.01 1.81
CA ARG A 377 -25.75 -19.77 2.58
C ARG A 377 -24.29 -19.29 2.68
N ARG A 378 -23.31 -20.11 2.32
CA ARG A 378 -21.91 -19.66 2.19
C ARG A 378 -21.69 -18.81 0.93
N ILE A 379 -22.59 -18.90 -0.05
CA ILE A 379 -22.50 -18.23 -1.34
C ILE A 379 -23.68 -17.26 -1.52
N PHE A 380 -24.90 -17.73 -1.28
CA PHE A 380 -26.15 -17.01 -1.48
C PHE A 380 -26.79 -16.69 -0.14
N ASP A 381 -26.70 -15.44 0.32
CA ASP A 381 -27.22 -15.01 1.62
C ASP A 381 -27.58 -13.52 1.59
N ASN A 382 -28.87 -13.21 1.44
CA ASN A 382 -29.37 -11.84 1.38
C ASN A 382 -29.02 -11.03 2.64
N LYS A 383 -28.86 -11.68 3.81
CA LYS A 383 -28.51 -10.98 5.06
C LYS A 383 -27.07 -10.49 5.09
N LYS A 384 -26.22 -11.03 4.22
CA LYS A 384 -24.80 -10.67 4.11
C LYS A 384 -24.46 -9.93 2.81
N VAL A 385 -25.48 -9.56 2.05
CA VAL A 385 -25.37 -8.60 0.95
C VAL A 385 -25.64 -7.20 1.52
N SER A 386 -24.69 -6.29 1.30
CA SER A 386 -24.78 -4.88 1.69
C SER A 386 -25.55 -4.09 0.62
N ASP A 387 -25.02 -2.95 0.18
CA ASP A 387 -25.50 -2.21 -1.01
C ASP A 387 -25.13 -2.91 -2.32
N HIS A 388 -24.08 -3.74 -2.29
CA HIS A 388 -23.60 -4.52 -3.43
C HIS A 388 -23.23 -5.94 -3.01
N PHE A 389 -23.31 -6.87 -3.95
CA PHE A 389 -22.89 -8.26 -3.77
C PHE A 389 -21.49 -8.51 -4.37
N ALA A 390 -20.95 -9.71 -4.15
CA ALA A 390 -19.58 -10.09 -4.52
C ALA A 390 -19.20 -9.84 -6.00
N ILE A 391 -17.90 -9.67 -6.23
CA ILE A 391 -17.29 -9.51 -7.55
C ILE A 391 -17.23 -10.87 -8.24
N ILE A 392 -18.06 -11.05 -9.27
CA ILE A 392 -18.18 -12.28 -10.08
C ILE A 392 -18.15 -11.94 -11.58
N PRO A 393 -17.84 -12.90 -12.47
CA PRO A 393 -18.05 -12.70 -13.89
C PRO A 393 -19.54 -12.55 -14.24
N THR A 394 -19.80 -11.86 -15.34
CA THR A 394 -21.14 -11.75 -15.95
C THR A 394 -21.28 -12.70 -17.14
N LEU A 395 -22.44 -12.68 -17.79
CA LEU A 395 -22.69 -13.37 -19.07
C LEU A 395 -21.84 -12.83 -20.24
N GLN A 396 -21.26 -11.63 -20.10
CA GLN A 396 -20.46 -11.01 -21.13
C GLN A 396 -19.00 -11.47 -21.01
N ILE A 397 -18.60 -12.40 -21.88
CA ILE A 397 -17.20 -12.84 -21.96
C ILE A 397 -16.39 -11.82 -22.78
N PRO A 398 -15.29 -11.27 -22.25
CA PRO A 398 -14.46 -10.31 -22.98
C PRO A 398 -13.52 -11.03 -23.98
N HIS A 399 -13.12 -10.33 -25.04
CA HIS A 399 -12.19 -10.82 -26.05
C HIS A 399 -10.83 -10.10 -25.99
N ASP A 400 -10.82 -8.76 -25.96
CA ASP A 400 -9.60 -7.95 -26.02
C ASP A 400 -9.22 -7.35 -24.66
N LEU A 401 -8.62 -8.18 -23.81
CA LEU A 401 -8.06 -7.75 -22.53
C LEU A 401 -6.56 -7.44 -22.67
N SER A 402 -6.10 -6.35 -22.06
CA SER A 402 -4.68 -6.15 -21.78
C SER A 402 -4.17 -7.24 -20.81
N GLU A 403 -2.86 -7.45 -20.76
CA GLU A 403 -2.25 -8.46 -19.88
C GLU A 403 -2.66 -8.27 -18.40
N ALA A 404 -2.75 -7.02 -17.95
CA ALA A 404 -3.13 -6.71 -16.58
C ALA A 404 -4.63 -6.96 -16.31
N GLU A 405 -5.51 -6.61 -17.26
CA GLU A 405 -6.94 -6.92 -17.18
C GLU A 405 -7.18 -8.44 -17.20
N ALA A 406 -6.48 -9.18 -18.08
CA ALA A 406 -6.58 -10.63 -18.19
C ALA A 406 -6.15 -11.33 -16.90
N LYS A 407 -5.03 -10.89 -16.29
CA LYS A 407 -4.57 -11.39 -14.98
C LYS A 407 -5.61 -11.19 -13.88
N LEU A 408 -6.25 -10.02 -13.83
CA LEU A 408 -7.26 -9.74 -12.82
C LEU A 408 -8.55 -10.53 -13.06
N TYR A 409 -8.98 -10.63 -14.32
CA TYR A 409 -10.15 -11.41 -14.70
C TYR A 409 -9.97 -12.91 -14.39
N ASP A 410 -8.80 -13.49 -14.69
CA ASP A 410 -8.44 -14.87 -14.34
C ASP A 410 -8.55 -15.14 -12.83
N LEU A 411 -8.13 -14.20 -11.97
CA LEU A 411 -8.31 -14.35 -10.52
C LEU A 411 -9.79 -14.49 -10.16
N VAL A 412 -10.63 -13.58 -10.69
CA VAL A 412 -12.06 -13.58 -10.39
C VAL A 412 -12.73 -14.84 -10.93
N LEU A 413 -12.40 -15.29 -12.14
CA LEU A 413 -12.90 -16.55 -12.70
C LEU A 413 -12.52 -17.75 -11.84
N LYS A 414 -11.24 -17.88 -11.46
CA LYS A 414 -10.79 -19.00 -10.60
C LYS A 414 -11.51 -19.02 -9.27
N ARG A 415 -11.68 -17.86 -8.63
CA ARG A 415 -12.39 -17.77 -7.34
C ARG A 415 -13.87 -18.12 -7.49
N PHE A 416 -14.51 -17.59 -8.53
CA PHE A 416 -15.91 -17.86 -8.83
C PHE A 416 -16.17 -19.33 -9.13
N LEU A 417 -15.30 -20.01 -9.87
CA LEU A 417 -15.41 -21.45 -10.12
C LEU A 417 -15.14 -22.27 -8.85
N ALA A 418 -14.04 -21.97 -8.16
CA ALA A 418 -13.60 -22.71 -6.98
C ALA A 418 -14.64 -22.76 -5.85
N VAL A 419 -15.47 -21.72 -5.69
CA VAL A 419 -16.47 -21.69 -4.60
C VAL A 419 -17.55 -22.78 -4.74
N PHE A 420 -17.78 -23.28 -5.95
CA PHE A 420 -18.76 -24.34 -6.25
C PHE A 420 -18.16 -25.75 -6.30
N PHE A 421 -16.83 -25.87 -6.28
CA PHE A 421 -16.20 -27.19 -6.20
C PHE A 421 -16.26 -27.75 -4.76
N PRO A 422 -16.20 -29.08 -4.60
CA PRO A 422 -16.04 -29.74 -3.30
C PRO A 422 -14.79 -29.25 -2.53
N ALA A 423 -14.78 -29.53 -1.22
CA ALA A 423 -13.61 -29.29 -0.39
C ALA A 423 -12.39 -30.05 -0.96
N ALA A 424 -11.20 -29.47 -0.80
CA ALA A 424 -9.98 -30.25 -0.95
C ALA A 424 -9.87 -31.19 0.25
N GLU A 425 -9.56 -32.46 0.01
CA GLU A 425 -9.46 -33.48 1.04
C GLU A 425 -7.99 -33.87 1.22
N TYR A 426 -7.56 -33.85 2.47
CA TYR A 426 -6.21 -34.16 2.88
C TYR A 426 -6.20 -35.32 3.85
N ARG A 427 -5.10 -36.05 3.84
CA ARG A 427 -4.70 -36.94 4.93
C ARG A 427 -3.53 -36.30 5.65
N VAL A 428 -3.76 -35.86 6.89
CA VAL A 428 -2.74 -35.25 7.74
C VAL A 428 -2.21 -36.33 8.67
N THR A 429 -0.93 -36.62 8.54
CA THR A 429 -0.23 -37.61 9.34
C THR A 429 0.74 -36.89 10.26
N THR A 430 0.56 -37.07 11.57
CA THR A 430 1.48 -36.58 12.59
C THR A 430 2.22 -37.79 13.15
N ARG A 431 3.54 -37.81 13.00
CA ARG A 431 4.41 -38.85 13.55
C ARG A 431 5.20 -38.29 14.72
N MET A 432 5.17 -39.01 15.84
CA MET A 432 6.01 -38.76 17.01
C MET A 432 7.06 -39.84 17.12
N THR A 433 8.32 -39.45 17.13
CA THR A 433 9.44 -40.32 17.45
C THR A 433 9.96 -39.96 18.83
N GLU A 434 9.92 -40.89 19.77
CA GLU A 434 10.42 -40.71 21.13
C GLU A 434 11.77 -41.41 21.29
N VAL A 435 12.80 -40.65 21.66
CA VAL A 435 14.18 -41.13 21.86
C VAL A 435 14.63 -40.67 23.24
N GLN A 436 14.92 -41.60 24.15
CA GLN A 436 15.38 -41.30 25.52
C GLN A 436 14.51 -40.24 26.24
N GLY A 437 13.18 -40.30 26.06
CA GLY A 437 12.22 -39.35 26.64
C GLY A 437 12.09 -38.00 25.89
N HIS A 438 12.87 -37.76 24.85
CA HIS A 438 12.72 -36.59 23.97
C HIS A 438 11.82 -36.90 22.79
N ARG A 439 10.97 -35.94 22.41
CA ARG A 439 9.97 -36.12 21.35
C ARG A 439 10.31 -35.31 20.10
N PHE A 440 10.26 -35.99 18.96
CA PHE A 440 10.45 -35.40 17.65
C PHE A 440 9.17 -35.52 16.83
N ARG A 441 8.69 -34.38 16.34
CA ARG A 441 7.50 -34.26 15.51
C ARG A 441 7.86 -34.22 14.03
N THR A 442 7.16 -35.05 13.25
CA THR A 442 7.17 -35.02 11.79
C THR A 442 5.73 -34.89 11.30
N ASP A 443 5.44 -33.90 10.46
CA ASP A 443 4.09 -33.69 9.90
C ASP A 443 4.10 -33.93 8.39
N GLY A 444 3.22 -34.82 7.93
CA GLY A 444 2.93 -35.06 6.52
C GLY A 444 1.52 -34.61 6.18
N LYS A 445 1.33 -34.06 4.98
CA LYS A 445 0.00 -33.66 4.49
C LYS A 445 -0.17 -34.05 3.04
N VAL A 446 -0.90 -35.13 2.77
CA VAL A 446 -1.14 -35.64 1.41
C VAL A 446 -2.47 -35.10 0.89
N LEU A 447 -2.48 -34.52 -0.31
CA LEU A 447 -3.71 -34.11 -1.00
C LEU A 447 -4.36 -35.34 -1.66
N VAL A 448 -5.44 -35.86 -1.07
CA VAL A 448 -6.17 -37.04 -1.54
C VAL A 448 -7.12 -36.68 -2.69
N SER A 449 -7.91 -35.62 -2.49
CA SER A 449 -8.79 -35.08 -3.52
C SER A 449 -8.55 -33.58 -3.67
N PRO A 450 -8.21 -33.08 -4.87
CA PRO A 450 -7.91 -31.67 -5.06
C PRO A 450 -9.11 -30.76 -4.83
N GLY A 451 -10.34 -31.26 -5.03
CA GLY A 451 -11.56 -30.45 -4.93
C GLY A 451 -11.39 -29.13 -5.70
N TRP A 452 -11.67 -28.01 -5.03
CA TRP A 452 -11.52 -26.67 -5.59
C TRP A 452 -10.08 -26.29 -6.00
N LEU A 453 -9.04 -26.94 -5.48
CA LEU A 453 -7.66 -26.68 -5.87
C LEU A 453 -7.35 -27.12 -7.31
N ALA A 454 -8.18 -27.99 -7.90
CA ALA A 454 -8.07 -28.37 -9.31
C ALA A 454 -8.18 -27.14 -10.24
N VAL A 455 -9.05 -26.18 -9.89
CA VAL A 455 -9.19 -24.89 -10.60
C VAL A 455 -7.89 -24.07 -10.61
N TYR A 456 -7.04 -24.28 -9.61
CA TYR A 456 -5.73 -23.65 -9.48
C TYR A 456 -4.57 -24.53 -10.01
N GLY A 457 -4.88 -25.62 -10.70
CA GLY A 457 -3.90 -26.53 -11.30
C GLY A 457 -3.20 -27.46 -10.31
N LYS A 458 -3.83 -27.76 -9.16
CA LYS A 458 -3.35 -28.80 -8.24
C LYS A 458 -4.01 -30.13 -8.56
N GLU A 459 -3.22 -31.19 -8.51
CA GLU A 459 -3.65 -32.57 -8.73
C GLU A 459 -3.52 -33.38 -7.45
N ALA A 460 -4.26 -34.49 -7.36
CA ALA A 460 -4.12 -35.43 -6.26
C ALA A 460 -2.67 -35.94 -6.20
N GLN A 461 -2.17 -36.07 -5.00
CA GLN A 461 -0.88 -36.70 -4.75
C GLN A 461 -1.09 -38.20 -4.56
N GLY A 462 -0.16 -39.02 -5.06
CA GLY A 462 -0.18 -40.46 -4.78
C GLY A 462 -0.08 -40.74 -3.28
N GLU A 463 -0.51 -41.93 -2.84
CA GLU A 463 -0.51 -42.28 -1.41
C GLU A 463 0.89 -42.25 -0.78
N ASP A 464 1.95 -42.47 -1.58
CA ASP A 464 3.36 -42.46 -1.15
C ASP A 464 3.99 -41.06 -1.02
N ALA A 465 3.22 -39.99 -1.23
CA ALA A 465 3.79 -38.69 -1.64
C ALA A 465 4.39 -37.80 -0.53
N ASN A 466 4.47 -38.19 0.75
CA ASN A 466 4.99 -37.24 1.75
C ASN A 466 5.69 -37.79 2.99
N LEU A 467 5.53 -39.06 3.39
CA LEU A 467 6.25 -39.61 4.53
C LEU A 467 6.76 -41.00 4.20
N VAL A 468 7.97 -41.30 4.67
CA VAL A 468 8.51 -42.66 4.64
C VAL A 468 7.62 -43.58 5.47
N PRO A 469 7.07 -44.67 4.93
CA PRO A 469 6.24 -45.61 5.69
C PRO A 469 6.97 -46.16 6.92
N VAL A 470 6.24 -46.33 8.03
CA VAL A 470 6.75 -46.92 9.27
C VAL A 470 5.71 -47.90 9.79
N ALA A 471 6.14 -49.09 10.20
CA ALA A 471 5.24 -50.10 10.76
C ALA A 471 4.81 -49.74 12.19
N ASP A 472 3.65 -50.24 12.61
CA ASP A 472 3.18 -50.03 13.99
C ASP A 472 4.17 -50.66 14.99
N GLY A 473 4.58 -49.87 15.97
CA GLY A 473 5.62 -50.27 16.94
C GLY A 473 7.05 -50.37 16.37
N GLU A 474 7.31 -49.88 15.16
CA GLU A 474 8.67 -49.88 14.59
C GLU A 474 9.63 -49.04 15.46
N THR A 475 10.81 -49.62 15.68
CA THR A 475 11.93 -48.93 16.31
C THR A 475 12.86 -48.39 15.23
N VAL A 476 13.08 -47.08 15.23
CA VAL A 476 13.96 -46.41 14.27
C VAL A 476 15.31 -46.11 14.92
N ARG A 477 16.37 -46.04 14.11
CA ARG A 477 17.68 -45.56 14.59
C ARG A 477 17.84 -44.08 14.30
N THR A 478 18.35 -43.31 15.25
CA THR A 478 18.79 -41.93 14.99
C THR A 478 20.10 -41.95 14.18
N GLU A 479 20.04 -41.61 12.89
CA GLU A 479 21.22 -41.55 12.00
C GLU A 479 22.04 -40.29 12.26
N ASP A 480 21.36 -39.16 12.30
CA ASP A 480 21.95 -37.86 12.55
C ASP A 480 21.05 -37.05 13.48
N VAL A 481 21.65 -36.23 14.33
CA VAL A 481 20.92 -35.30 15.19
C VAL A 481 21.77 -34.07 15.43
N GLU A 482 21.22 -32.91 15.09
CA GLU A 482 21.93 -31.64 15.13
C GLU A 482 21.13 -30.56 15.87
N ALA A 483 21.88 -29.69 16.56
CA ALA A 483 21.35 -28.45 17.11
C ALA A 483 21.58 -27.32 16.11
N VAL A 484 20.50 -26.89 15.44
CA VAL A 484 20.53 -25.81 14.45
C VAL A 484 20.37 -24.47 15.15
N GLY A 485 21.46 -23.68 15.19
CA GLY A 485 21.44 -22.32 15.69
C GLY A 485 20.69 -21.39 14.75
N LEU A 486 19.68 -20.70 15.27
CA LEU A 486 18.82 -19.76 14.55
C LEU A 486 18.67 -18.48 15.37
N THR A 487 18.29 -17.41 14.69
CA THR A 487 18.05 -16.11 15.34
C THR A 487 16.63 -15.65 15.03
N THR A 488 15.95 -15.08 16.03
CA THR A 488 14.63 -14.48 15.83
C THR A 488 14.71 -13.32 14.84
N LYS A 489 13.61 -13.06 14.11
CA LYS A 489 13.56 -12.02 13.07
C LYS A 489 12.53 -10.95 13.44
N PRO A 490 12.80 -9.67 13.12
CA PRO A 490 11.80 -8.64 13.33
C PRO A 490 10.54 -8.93 12.50
N PRO A 491 9.37 -8.39 12.89
CA PRO A 491 8.16 -8.54 12.10
C PRO A 491 8.37 -7.94 10.70
N ALA A 492 7.83 -8.58 9.68
CA ALA A 492 7.95 -8.07 8.31
C ALA A 492 7.27 -6.69 8.18
N ARG A 493 7.85 -5.81 7.37
CA ARG A 493 7.22 -4.54 7.00
C ARG A 493 5.89 -4.79 6.28
N PHE A 494 5.02 -3.79 6.32
CA PHE A 494 3.78 -3.85 5.54
C PHE A 494 4.08 -3.66 4.06
N ASN A 495 3.46 -4.47 3.22
CA ASN A 495 3.19 -4.13 1.83
C ASN A 495 1.73 -3.67 1.71
N GLU A 496 1.28 -3.24 0.53
CA GLU A 496 -0.11 -2.79 0.37
C GLU A 496 -1.14 -3.88 0.72
N GLY A 497 -0.90 -5.14 0.37
CA GLY A 497 -1.81 -6.24 0.70
C GLY A 497 -1.90 -6.51 2.22
N THR A 498 -0.77 -6.49 2.93
CA THR A 498 -0.77 -6.69 4.39
C THR A 498 -1.27 -5.45 5.14
N LEU A 499 -1.07 -4.24 4.60
CA LEU A 499 -1.67 -3.02 5.15
C LEU A 499 -3.19 -2.99 4.97
N LEU A 500 -3.71 -3.38 3.79
CA LEU A 500 -5.15 -3.53 3.58
C LEU A 500 -5.75 -4.54 4.56
N SER A 501 -5.03 -5.63 4.85
CA SER A 501 -5.44 -6.62 5.85
C SER A 501 -5.49 -6.03 7.26
N ALA A 502 -4.52 -5.18 7.60
CA ALA A 502 -4.46 -4.50 8.89
C ALA A 502 -5.57 -3.44 9.02
N MET A 503 -5.86 -2.68 7.96
CA MET A 503 -6.97 -1.72 7.92
C MET A 503 -8.33 -2.44 8.09
N GLU A 504 -8.55 -3.53 7.38
CA GLU A 504 -9.76 -4.36 7.51
C GLU A 504 -9.90 -4.99 8.89
N GLY A 505 -8.80 -5.51 9.44
CA GLY A 505 -8.76 -6.17 10.75
C GLY A 505 -8.51 -5.24 11.93
N ALA A 506 -8.55 -3.90 11.74
CA ALA A 506 -8.19 -2.93 12.77
C ALA A 506 -9.07 -3.02 14.03
N GLY A 507 -10.29 -3.54 13.91
CA GLY A 507 -11.14 -3.83 15.07
C GLY A 507 -10.50 -4.79 16.08
N LYS A 508 -9.56 -5.65 15.66
CA LYS A 508 -8.81 -6.54 16.59
C LYS A 508 -7.88 -5.80 17.54
N LEU A 509 -7.63 -4.51 17.29
CA LEU A 509 -6.83 -3.64 18.14
C LEU A 509 -7.70 -2.87 19.15
N VAL A 510 -9.01 -3.13 19.16
CA VAL A 510 -9.98 -2.50 20.06
C VAL A 510 -10.32 -3.49 21.17
N ASP A 511 -10.12 -3.08 22.42
CA ASP A 511 -10.34 -3.93 23.58
C ASP A 511 -11.85 -4.08 23.92
N ASP A 512 -12.65 -3.04 23.68
CA ASP A 512 -14.09 -3.06 23.89
C ASP A 512 -14.83 -3.93 22.84
N GLU A 513 -15.67 -4.85 23.31
CA GLU A 513 -16.35 -5.84 22.46
C GLU A 513 -17.38 -5.22 21.52
N GLU A 514 -18.16 -4.23 21.96
CA GLU A 514 -19.20 -3.58 21.15
C GLU A 514 -18.57 -2.72 20.04
N LEU A 515 -17.50 -2.01 20.38
CA LEU A 515 -16.71 -1.23 19.41
C LEU A 515 -15.99 -2.13 18.42
N ARG A 516 -15.43 -3.25 18.90
CA ARG A 516 -14.82 -4.27 18.06
C ARG A 516 -15.82 -4.86 17.07
N GLU A 517 -17.04 -5.18 17.52
CA GLU A 517 -18.10 -5.66 16.63
C GLU A 517 -18.46 -4.61 15.57
N ALA A 518 -18.64 -3.34 15.97
CA ALA A 518 -18.90 -2.24 15.03
C ALA A 518 -17.78 -2.06 13.98
N MET A 519 -16.52 -2.30 14.36
CA MET A 519 -15.39 -2.29 13.43
C MET A 519 -15.24 -3.58 12.63
N SER A 520 -15.76 -4.71 13.10
CA SER A 520 -15.55 -6.02 12.46
C SER A 520 -16.13 -6.09 11.04
N GLU A 521 -17.16 -5.30 10.75
CA GLU A 521 -17.80 -5.22 9.44
C GLU A 521 -16.97 -4.40 8.43
N ARG A 522 -16.31 -3.31 8.86
CA ARG A 522 -15.76 -2.30 7.94
C ARG A 522 -14.33 -1.85 8.22
N GLY A 523 -13.74 -2.15 9.38
CA GLY A 523 -12.39 -1.73 9.76
C GLY A 523 -12.13 -0.22 9.60
N LEU A 524 -10.88 0.14 9.33
CA LEU A 524 -10.48 1.51 9.00
C LEU A 524 -10.79 1.84 7.53
N GLY A 525 -11.83 2.64 7.34
CA GLY A 525 -12.30 3.08 6.02
C GLY A 525 -13.02 1.99 5.23
N THR A 526 -13.82 2.40 4.26
CA THR A 526 -14.59 1.50 3.38
C THR A 526 -13.70 0.93 2.27
N PRO A 527 -14.03 -0.23 1.66
CA PRO A 527 -13.24 -0.78 0.55
C PRO A 527 -12.99 0.23 -0.58
N ALA A 528 -13.97 1.09 -0.87
CA ALA A 528 -13.87 2.13 -1.88
C ALA A 528 -12.83 3.24 -1.54
N THR A 529 -12.50 3.45 -0.27
CA THR A 529 -11.65 4.56 0.19
C THR A 529 -10.25 4.12 0.62
N ARG A 530 -10.05 2.87 1.07
CA ARG A 530 -8.74 2.36 1.55
C ARG A 530 -7.60 2.59 0.56
N ALA A 531 -7.83 2.30 -0.72
CA ALA A 531 -6.84 2.52 -1.77
C ALA A 531 -6.45 4.01 -1.91
N ALA A 532 -7.44 4.91 -1.85
CA ALA A 532 -7.20 6.35 -1.93
C ALA A 532 -6.47 6.89 -0.69
N ILE A 533 -6.73 6.32 0.49
CA ILE A 533 -6.03 6.66 1.74
C ILE A 533 -4.56 6.28 1.65
N ILE A 534 -4.23 5.05 1.22
CA ILE A 534 -2.84 4.59 1.05
C ILE A 534 -2.10 5.49 0.05
N GLU A 535 -2.73 5.78 -1.10
CA GLU A 535 -2.16 6.69 -2.10
C GLU A 535 -2.03 8.13 -1.58
N GLY A 536 -2.95 8.59 -0.74
CA GLY A 536 -2.85 9.88 -0.05
C GLY A 536 -1.62 9.95 0.84
N LEU A 537 -1.38 8.93 1.67
CA LEU A 537 -0.20 8.84 2.54
C LEU A 537 1.11 8.83 1.74
N LEU A 538 1.12 8.21 0.56
CA LEU A 538 2.26 8.22 -0.36
C LEU A 538 2.45 9.59 -1.02
N ASN A 539 1.37 10.22 -1.51
CA ASN A 539 1.42 11.53 -2.17
C ASN A 539 1.83 12.65 -1.21
N GLU A 540 1.44 12.56 0.05
CA GLU A 540 1.82 13.50 1.11
C GLU A 540 3.21 13.19 1.72
N SER A 541 3.93 12.22 1.14
CA SER A 541 5.27 11.78 1.55
C SER A 541 5.35 11.30 3.00
N TYR A 542 4.25 10.78 3.56
CA TYR A 542 4.28 10.08 4.85
C TYR A 542 4.80 8.65 4.69
N LEU A 543 4.45 8.00 3.59
CA LEU A 543 4.96 6.69 3.22
C LEU A 543 5.78 6.78 1.92
N ARG A 544 6.67 5.82 1.72
CA ARG A 544 7.33 5.58 0.42
C ARG A 544 7.32 4.09 0.10
N ARG A 545 7.35 3.76 -1.18
CA ARG A 545 7.48 2.38 -1.67
C ARG A 545 8.97 2.03 -1.79
N GLU A 546 9.41 1.03 -1.04
CA GLU A 546 10.73 0.40 -1.20
C GLU A 546 10.54 -1.04 -1.63
N GLY A 547 10.69 -1.31 -2.93
CA GLY A 547 10.29 -2.59 -3.50
C GLY A 547 8.79 -2.83 -3.33
N ARG A 548 8.41 -3.84 -2.54
CA ARG A 548 7.00 -4.12 -2.19
C ARG A 548 6.59 -3.49 -0.85
N ASP A 549 7.54 -3.00 -0.07
CA ASP A 549 7.30 -2.55 1.29
C ASP A 549 6.89 -1.07 1.31
N LEU A 550 6.05 -0.73 2.28
CA LEU A 550 5.64 0.61 2.63
C LEU A 550 6.46 1.04 3.86
N VAL A 551 7.34 2.01 3.66
CA VAL A 551 8.25 2.51 4.69
C VAL A 551 7.80 3.91 5.13
N PRO A 552 7.60 4.17 6.43
CA PRO A 552 7.28 5.50 6.91
C PRO A 552 8.49 6.43 6.79
N THR A 553 8.24 7.67 6.38
CA THR A 553 9.29 8.68 6.21
C THR A 553 9.58 9.42 7.53
N ALA A 554 10.63 10.25 7.53
CA ALA A 554 10.88 11.20 8.62
C ALA A 554 9.67 12.09 8.92
N LYS A 555 8.91 12.49 7.88
CA LYS A 555 7.69 13.29 8.03
C LYS A 555 6.61 12.54 8.82
N ALA A 556 6.46 11.24 8.57
CA ALA A 556 5.51 10.41 9.33
C ALA A 556 5.92 10.26 10.79
N ARG A 557 7.20 9.96 11.03
CA ARG A 557 7.75 9.87 12.40
C ARG A 557 7.54 11.18 13.17
N GLN A 558 7.86 12.30 12.54
CA GLN A 558 7.64 13.62 13.12
C GLN A 558 6.16 13.84 13.47
N LEU A 559 5.23 13.48 12.58
CA LEU A 559 3.80 13.58 12.90
C LEU A 559 3.40 12.70 14.09
N MET A 560 3.87 11.45 14.16
CA MET A 560 3.55 10.55 15.29
C MET A 560 4.10 11.09 16.62
N THR A 561 5.34 11.58 16.63
CA THR A 561 5.93 12.24 17.81
C THR A 561 5.12 13.48 18.21
N LEU A 562 4.70 14.29 17.23
CA LEU A 562 3.87 15.47 17.51
C LEU A 562 2.54 15.08 18.15
N LEU A 563 1.78 14.17 17.52
CA LEU A 563 0.46 13.79 18.02
C LEU A 563 0.55 13.13 19.40
N SER A 564 1.58 12.31 19.64
CA SER A 564 1.83 11.74 20.96
C SER A 564 2.19 12.79 22.00
N GLY A 565 3.06 13.75 21.65
CA GLY A 565 3.48 14.80 22.59
C GLY A 565 2.36 15.79 22.93
N LEU A 566 1.50 16.10 21.96
CA LEU A 566 0.33 16.96 22.17
C LEU A 566 -0.84 16.23 22.85
N ASP A 567 -0.71 14.94 23.16
CA ASP A 567 -1.80 14.09 23.68
C ASP A 567 -3.04 14.10 22.76
N VAL A 568 -2.82 14.00 21.43
CA VAL A 568 -3.90 13.94 20.43
C VAL A 568 -4.05 12.49 19.94
N THR A 569 -4.47 11.62 20.86
CA THR A 569 -4.68 10.19 20.61
C THR A 569 -5.90 9.91 19.73
N GLU A 570 -6.86 10.84 19.69
CA GLU A 570 -8.08 10.76 18.88
C GLU A 570 -7.77 10.62 17.39
N LEU A 571 -6.65 11.18 16.93
CA LEU A 571 -6.24 11.08 15.52
C LEU A 571 -5.41 9.83 15.21
N THR A 572 -4.89 9.11 16.21
CA THR A 572 -4.02 7.95 15.99
C THR A 572 -4.68 6.62 16.35
N SER A 573 -5.71 6.61 17.21
CA SER A 573 -6.39 5.39 17.65
C SER A 573 -7.39 4.86 16.60
N PRO A 574 -7.39 3.54 16.31
CA PRO A 574 -8.47 2.90 15.55
C PRO A 574 -9.80 2.87 16.31
N GLU A 575 -9.77 2.93 17.65
CA GLU A 575 -10.96 2.84 18.52
C GLU A 575 -11.94 3.98 18.26
N LEU A 576 -11.45 5.21 18.09
CA LEU A 576 -12.31 6.35 17.75
C LEU A 576 -13.09 6.10 16.45
N THR A 577 -12.46 5.44 15.47
CA THR A 577 -13.18 5.05 14.25
C THR A 577 -14.29 4.04 14.56
N GLY A 578 -14.04 3.09 15.46
CA GLY A 578 -15.07 2.16 15.94
C GLY A 578 -16.22 2.84 16.66
N GLU A 579 -15.91 3.73 17.60
CA GLU A 579 -16.91 4.52 18.34
C GLU A 579 -17.80 5.32 17.39
N TRP A 580 -17.21 5.95 16.38
CA TRP A 580 -17.98 6.70 15.40
C TRP A 580 -18.89 5.81 14.57
N GLU A 581 -18.39 4.68 14.05
CA GLU A 581 -19.25 3.78 13.28
C GLU A 581 -20.38 3.20 14.14
N HIS A 582 -20.12 2.90 15.41
CA HIS A 582 -21.14 2.48 16.37
C HIS A 582 -22.21 3.58 16.58
N LYS A 583 -21.79 4.81 16.92
CA LYS A 583 -22.72 5.95 17.11
C LYS A 583 -23.50 6.29 15.83
N LEU A 584 -22.85 6.21 14.67
CA LEU A 584 -23.51 6.40 13.37
C LEU A 584 -24.56 5.32 13.10
N LYS A 585 -24.31 4.06 13.51
CA LYS A 585 -25.29 2.97 13.43
C LYS A 585 -26.47 3.22 14.39
N GLN A 586 -26.21 3.73 15.59
CA GLN A 586 -27.27 4.15 16.51
C GLN A 586 -28.12 5.30 15.94
N ILE A 587 -27.51 6.29 15.25
CA ILE A 587 -28.25 7.35 14.55
C ILE A 587 -29.11 6.76 13.43
N GLU A 588 -28.55 5.83 12.64
CA GLU A 588 -29.27 5.15 11.56
C GLU A 588 -30.46 4.32 12.07
N GLN A 589 -30.36 3.77 13.28
CA GLN A 589 -31.43 3.03 13.97
C GLN A 589 -32.39 3.92 14.78
N GLY A 590 -32.12 5.23 14.88
CA GLY A 590 -32.91 6.17 15.68
C GLY A 590 -32.64 6.14 17.20
N GLY A 591 -31.62 5.41 17.65
CA GLY A 591 -31.22 5.32 19.06
C GLY A 591 -30.35 6.48 19.56
N LEU A 592 -29.71 7.25 18.67
CA LEU A 592 -28.93 8.44 19.00
C LEU A 592 -29.32 9.62 18.09
N GLY A 593 -29.48 10.81 18.67
CA GLY A 593 -29.74 12.02 17.89
C GLY A 593 -28.49 12.59 17.24
N ARG A 594 -28.58 12.98 15.95
CA ARG A 594 -27.48 13.66 15.22
C ARG A 594 -26.88 14.84 15.99
N GLU A 595 -27.71 15.66 16.63
CA GLU A 595 -27.26 16.85 17.37
C GLU A 595 -26.34 16.49 18.54
N ALA A 596 -26.60 15.37 19.23
CA ALA A 596 -25.73 14.92 20.32
C ALA A 596 -24.36 14.52 19.77
N PHE A 597 -24.35 13.69 18.73
CA PHE A 597 -23.12 13.27 18.05
C PHE A 597 -22.31 14.46 17.53
N MET A 598 -22.92 15.39 16.79
CA MET A 598 -22.18 16.52 16.22
C MET A 598 -21.64 17.50 17.28
N ARG A 599 -22.31 17.64 18.44
CA ARG A 599 -21.76 18.39 19.58
C ARG A 599 -20.48 17.75 20.13
N GLU A 600 -20.45 16.43 20.29
CA GLU A 600 -19.25 15.71 20.73
C GLU A 600 -18.10 15.88 19.73
N ILE A 601 -18.38 15.80 18.42
CA ILE A 601 -17.39 16.04 17.37
C ILE A 601 -16.83 17.46 17.42
N ALA A 602 -17.69 18.45 17.61
CA ALA A 602 -17.29 19.85 17.74
C ALA A 602 -16.39 20.06 18.97
N GLN A 603 -16.76 19.49 20.12
CA GLN A 603 -15.98 19.56 21.35
C GLN A 603 -14.61 18.90 21.19
N MET A 604 -14.56 17.69 20.63
CA MET A 604 -13.30 17.00 20.35
C MET A 604 -12.41 17.82 19.41
N THR A 605 -12.99 18.42 18.36
CA THR A 605 -12.26 19.29 17.43
C THR A 605 -11.68 20.52 18.14
N GLN A 606 -12.42 21.12 19.07
CA GLN A 606 -11.93 22.22 19.90
C GLN A 606 -10.76 21.79 20.79
N VAL A 607 -10.83 20.61 21.41
CA VAL A 607 -9.76 20.04 22.24
C VAL A 607 -8.48 19.82 21.42
N ILE A 608 -8.59 19.20 20.24
CA ILE A 608 -7.45 18.98 19.33
C ILE A 608 -6.75 20.29 18.98
N VAL A 609 -7.52 21.32 18.61
CA VAL A 609 -6.97 22.63 18.27
C VAL A 609 -6.38 23.34 19.49
N LYS A 610 -7.04 23.23 20.65
CA LYS A 610 -6.56 23.81 21.92
C LYS A 610 -5.20 23.23 22.30
N ARG A 611 -5.08 21.90 22.35
CA ARG A 611 -3.81 21.20 22.61
C ARG A 611 -2.72 21.69 21.67
N ALA A 612 -2.98 21.77 20.36
CA ALA A 612 -1.99 22.29 19.41
C ALA A 612 -1.59 23.77 19.63
N LYS A 613 -2.44 24.61 20.24
CA LYS A 613 -2.12 26.01 20.56
C LYS A 613 -1.25 26.16 21.81
N GLU A 614 -1.43 25.29 22.79
CA GLU A 614 -0.79 25.38 24.12
C GLU A 614 0.70 25.04 24.10
N TYR A 615 1.18 24.37 23.06
CA TYR A 615 2.58 24.03 22.91
C TYR A 615 3.31 24.91 21.89
N GLU A 616 4.62 25.00 22.10
CA GLU A 616 5.60 25.49 21.15
C GLU A 616 6.51 24.33 20.73
N ARG A 617 7.31 24.53 19.69
CA ARG A 617 8.15 23.44 19.14
C ARG A 617 9.13 22.88 20.17
N ASP A 618 9.65 23.72 21.06
CA ASP A 618 10.61 23.33 22.08
C ASP A 618 9.95 22.85 23.37
N THR A 619 8.62 22.96 23.49
CA THR A 619 7.87 22.53 24.67
C THR A 619 7.00 21.31 24.44
N VAL A 620 6.97 20.74 23.23
CA VAL A 620 6.25 19.48 22.94
C VAL A 620 6.81 18.38 23.85
N PRO A 621 6.03 17.78 24.76
CA PRO A 621 6.47 16.66 25.59
C PRO A 621 6.91 15.46 24.75
N GLY A 622 7.87 14.71 25.26
CA GLY A 622 8.34 13.49 24.60
C GLY A 622 9.51 12.88 25.35
N ASP A 623 9.77 11.60 25.04
CA ASP A 623 10.96 10.89 25.51
C ASP A 623 12.14 11.28 24.62
N TYR A 624 12.75 12.43 24.92
CA TYR A 624 13.88 12.95 24.16
C TYR A 624 15.20 12.63 24.86
N ALA A 625 16.18 12.22 24.07
CA ALA A 625 17.50 11.89 24.56
C ALA A 625 18.25 13.13 25.07
N THR A 626 19.01 12.95 26.15
CA THR A 626 20.12 13.84 26.50
C THR A 626 21.40 13.20 25.97
N LEU A 627 22.12 13.92 25.11
CA LEU A 627 23.32 13.38 24.49
C LEU A 627 24.49 13.39 25.48
N GLN A 628 25.34 12.37 25.38
CA GLN A 628 26.54 12.24 26.20
C GLN A 628 27.66 13.14 25.68
N THR A 629 27.74 13.31 24.37
CA THR A 629 28.76 14.14 23.74
C THR A 629 28.42 15.63 23.92
N PRO A 630 29.37 16.43 24.45
CA PRO A 630 29.14 17.85 24.70
C PRO A 630 29.02 18.65 23.40
N CYS A 631 28.41 19.83 23.50
CA CYS A 631 28.22 20.75 22.39
C CYS A 631 29.57 21.13 21.75
N PRO A 632 29.73 20.96 20.42
CA PRO A 632 31.00 21.25 19.75
C PRO A 632 31.36 22.74 19.78
N LYS A 633 30.40 23.64 20.03
CA LYS A 633 30.60 25.10 20.09
C LYS A 633 31.02 25.62 21.47
N CYS A 634 30.45 25.08 22.55
CA CYS A 634 30.66 25.64 23.90
C CYS A 634 30.87 24.61 25.02
N GLY A 635 30.87 23.30 24.71
CA GLY A 635 31.09 22.24 25.70
C GLY A 635 29.89 21.90 26.60
N ALA A 636 28.78 22.63 26.52
CA ALA A 636 27.58 22.36 27.33
C ALA A 636 26.77 21.15 26.82
N VAL A 637 25.76 20.73 27.58
CA VAL A 637 24.91 19.58 27.24
C VAL A 637 24.06 19.86 25.99
N VAL A 638 23.92 18.85 25.12
CA VAL A 638 22.99 18.86 23.98
C VAL A 638 21.79 17.98 24.30
N LYS A 639 20.58 18.51 24.12
CA LYS A 639 19.33 17.78 24.30
C LYS A 639 18.59 17.66 22.98
N GLU A 640 17.99 16.50 22.77
CA GLU A 640 16.99 16.30 21.74
C GLU A 640 15.70 17.03 22.12
N ASN A 641 15.00 17.55 21.12
CA ASN A 641 13.63 18.03 21.24
C ASN A 641 12.80 17.51 20.05
N TYR A 642 11.59 18.06 19.86
CA TYR A 642 10.70 17.65 18.79
C TYR A 642 11.32 17.77 17.38
N ARG A 643 12.20 18.74 17.12
CA ARG A 643 12.75 19.01 15.77
C ARG A 643 14.26 18.93 15.65
N ARG A 644 14.99 19.10 16.75
CA ARG A 644 16.43 19.35 16.74
C ARG A 644 17.13 18.59 17.86
N PHE A 645 18.45 18.48 17.70
CA PHE A 645 19.37 18.35 18.82
C PHE A 645 19.94 19.75 19.06
N ALA A 646 19.70 20.31 20.25
CA ALA A 646 20.01 21.70 20.57
C ALA A 646 20.83 21.79 21.86
N CYS A 647 21.84 22.67 21.85
CA CYS A 647 22.60 22.99 23.04
C CYS A 647 21.73 23.70 24.08
N THR A 648 21.93 23.41 25.37
CA THR A 648 21.18 24.08 26.45
C THR A 648 21.75 25.44 26.84
N ALA A 649 22.92 25.85 26.33
CA ALA A 649 23.62 27.06 26.76
C ALA A 649 24.02 28.02 25.61
N CYS A 650 23.96 27.59 24.35
CA CYS A 650 24.25 28.45 23.20
C CYS A 650 23.28 28.16 22.04
N ASP A 651 23.42 28.89 20.94
CA ASP A 651 22.59 28.82 19.73
C ASP A 651 22.87 27.61 18.82
N PHE A 652 23.80 26.71 19.18
CA PHE A 652 24.07 25.52 18.40
C PHE A 652 22.84 24.60 18.33
N SER A 653 22.41 24.27 17.11
CA SER A 653 21.38 23.26 16.89
C SER A 653 21.50 22.61 15.51
N ILE A 654 21.19 21.31 15.45
CA ILE A 654 21.12 20.55 14.19
C ILE A 654 19.75 19.88 14.05
N GLY A 655 19.23 19.81 12.83
CA GLY A 655 17.93 19.19 12.56
C GLY A 655 17.97 17.67 12.69
N LYS A 656 16.88 17.06 13.16
CA LYS A 656 16.77 15.59 13.31
C LYS A 656 16.67 14.81 12.00
N HIS A 657 16.27 15.51 10.93
CA HIS A 657 15.88 14.87 9.67
C HIS A 657 16.63 15.44 8.44
N PRO A 658 17.98 15.52 8.43
CA PRO A 658 18.71 16.04 7.28
C PRO A 658 18.40 15.20 6.03
N GLY A 659 18.12 15.86 4.91
CA GLY A 659 17.81 15.18 3.64
C GLY A 659 16.63 14.20 3.73
N GLY A 660 15.70 14.39 4.68
CA GLY A 660 14.54 13.50 4.87
C GLY A 660 14.84 12.16 5.56
N ARG A 661 16.08 11.97 6.05
CA ARG A 661 16.52 10.81 6.82
C ARG A 661 16.55 11.16 8.31
N THR A 662 15.94 10.36 9.17
CA THR A 662 16.04 10.52 10.63
C THR A 662 17.39 10.02 11.12
N PHE A 663 18.07 10.81 11.95
CA PHE A 663 19.25 10.36 12.66
C PHE A 663 18.92 9.30 13.71
N GLU A 664 19.79 8.31 13.85
CA GLU A 664 19.85 7.45 15.03
C GLU A 664 20.70 8.12 16.11
N LEU A 665 20.39 7.89 17.40
CA LEU A 665 21.13 8.53 18.50
C LEU A 665 22.65 8.31 18.43
N PRO A 666 23.17 7.09 18.17
CA PRO A 666 24.62 6.88 18.04
C PRO A 666 25.27 7.69 16.91
N GLU A 667 24.53 7.97 15.84
CA GLU A 667 25.02 8.77 14.71
C GLU A 667 25.20 10.24 15.09
N VAL A 668 24.32 10.75 15.95
CA VAL A 668 24.42 12.12 16.45
C VAL A 668 25.58 12.24 17.43
N GLU A 669 25.74 11.27 18.33
CA GLU A 669 26.87 11.21 19.26
C GLU A 669 28.20 11.24 18.50
N GLU A 670 28.36 10.37 17.48
CA GLU A 670 29.56 10.34 16.65
C GLU A 670 29.78 11.66 15.89
N LEU A 671 28.72 12.22 15.29
CA LEU A 671 28.79 13.48 14.57
C LEU A 671 29.21 14.65 15.47
N LEU A 672 28.71 14.73 16.71
CA LEU A 672 29.13 15.77 17.65
C LEU A 672 30.59 15.59 18.07
N ALA A 673 31.04 14.33 18.26
CA ALA A 673 32.37 14.02 18.75
C ALA A 673 33.45 14.28 17.69
N LYS A 674 33.19 13.86 16.44
CA LYS A 674 34.14 13.93 15.34
C LYS A 674 33.95 15.15 14.44
N ARG A 675 32.83 15.88 14.60
CA ARG A 675 32.33 16.92 13.68
C ARG A 675 32.06 16.42 12.26
N GLU A 676 32.14 15.12 12.03
CA GLU A 676 31.94 14.48 10.73
C GLU A 676 31.40 13.06 10.93
N ILE A 677 30.47 12.64 10.07
CA ILE A 677 29.98 11.26 10.02
C ILE A 677 29.64 10.85 8.58
N GLY A 678 29.95 9.61 8.23
CA GLY A 678 29.54 9.00 6.97
C GLY A 678 30.65 8.25 6.26
N PRO A 679 30.42 7.81 5.01
CA PRO A 679 29.25 8.11 4.18
C PRO A 679 27.95 7.49 4.70
N LEU A 680 26.93 8.31 4.94
CA LEU A 680 25.60 7.83 5.31
C LEU A 680 24.71 7.67 4.06
N GLN A 681 23.83 6.68 4.10
CA GLN A 681 22.84 6.42 3.05
C GLN A 681 21.41 6.72 3.53
N GLY A 682 20.46 6.76 2.59
CA GLY A 682 19.03 6.92 2.89
C GLY A 682 18.53 8.36 2.83
N PHE A 683 19.36 9.31 2.39
CA PHE A 683 18.93 10.66 2.10
C PHE A 683 18.14 10.73 0.80
N ILE A 684 17.20 11.67 0.71
CA ILE A 684 16.35 11.91 -0.44
C ILE A 684 16.50 13.38 -0.85
N SER A 685 16.90 13.62 -2.10
CA SER A 685 17.03 14.97 -2.64
C SER A 685 15.68 15.67 -2.78
N LYS A 686 15.68 16.99 -3.00
CA LYS A 686 14.45 17.75 -3.32
C LYS A 686 13.72 17.21 -4.56
N MET A 687 14.43 16.50 -5.45
CA MET A 687 13.87 15.83 -6.62
C MET A 687 13.37 14.40 -6.36
N GLY A 688 13.39 13.94 -5.10
CA GLY A 688 12.96 12.61 -4.70
C GLY A 688 13.97 11.49 -4.99
N ARG A 689 15.21 11.82 -5.35
CA ARG A 689 16.24 10.81 -5.67
C ARG A 689 17.07 10.46 -4.43
N PRO A 690 17.30 9.16 -4.17
CA PRO A 690 18.18 8.74 -3.10
C PRO A 690 19.62 9.15 -3.36
N PHE A 691 20.34 9.52 -2.31
CA PHE A 691 21.78 9.80 -2.36
C PHE A 691 22.46 9.39 -1.05
N ALA A 692 23.78 9.28 -1.11
CA ALA A 692 24.65 9.09 0.04
C ALA A 692 25.55 10.32 0.18
N ALA A 693 25.92 10.67 1.42
CA ALA A 693 26.76 11.82 1.70
C ALA A 693 27.45 11.67 3.06
N ILE A 694 28.58 12.35 3.21
CA ILE A 694 29.15 12.66 4.51
C ILE A 694 28.39 13.87 5.06
N LEU A 695 28.18 13.90 6.37
CA LEU A 695 27.63 15.06 7.08
C LEU A 695 28.73 15.65 7.94
N ARG A 696 28.93 16.96 7.83
CA ARG A 696 29.95 17.71 8.58
C ARG A 696 29.31 18.86 9.34
N ILE A 697 29.87 19.18 10.51
CA ILE A 697 29.63 20.42 11.23
C ILE A 697 30.70 21.41 10.79
N SER A 698 30.32 22.47 10.07
CA SER A 698 31.24 23.51 9.58
C SER A 698 31.86 24.30 10.74
N ASP A 699 32.84 25.15 10.43
CA ASP A 699 33.48 26.01 11.43
C ASP A 699 32.51 27.07 11.99
N GLU A 700 31.45 27.41 11.24
CA GLU A 700 30.30 28.21 11.70
C GLU A 700 29.26 27.39 12.47
N TYR A 701 29.58 26.13 12.78
CA TYR A 701 28.74 25.19 13.54
C TYR A 701 27.40 24.85 12.86
N LYS A 702 27.37 24.82 11.52
CA LYS A 702 26.20 24.42 10.74
C LYS A 702 26.36 23.00 10.20
N LEU A 703 25.24 22.29 10.09
CA LEU A 703 25.21 20.96 9.48
C LEU A 703 25.20 21.08 7.95
N GLU A 704 26.18 20.47 7.30
CA GLU A 704 26.36 20.51 5.85
C GLU A 704 26.53 19.12 5.26
N PHE A 705 26.12 18.97 4.00
CA PHE A 705 26.35 17.77 3.21
C PHE A 705 27.67 17.91 2.47
N ASP A 706 28.58 16.98 2.71
CA ASP A 706 29.83 16.86 1.98
C ASP A 706 29.74 15.71 0.96
N PHE A 707 29.93 16.07 -0.32
CA PHE A 707 29.91 15.15 -1.45
C PHE A 707 31.32 14.83 -1.99
N GLY A 708 32.38 15.40 -1.41
CA GLY A 708 33.77 15.22 -1.84
C GLY A 708 34.09 15.79 -3.22
N GLN A 709 33.33 16.79 -3.67
CA GLN A 709 33.48 17.52 -4.92
C GLN A 709 33.19 19.00 -4.69
N ASN A 710 34.09 19.72 -4.01
CA ASN A 710 34.14 21.17 -4.16
C ASN A 710 35.20 21.48 -5.22
N ASP A 711 34.85 22.27 -6.24
CA ASP A 711 35.81 22.75 -7.26
C ASP A 711 36.95 23.59 -6.63
N GLU A 712 36.81 24.00 -5.36
CA GLU A 712 37.84 24.65 -4.55
C GLU A 712 38.95 23.69 -4.06
N ASP A 713 38.65 22.38 -3.88
CA ASP A 713 39.63 21.36 -3.42
C ASP A 713 40.73 21.06 -4.46
N ASP A 714 40.58 21.56 -5.68
CA ASP A 714 41.57 21.40 -6.76
C ASP A 714 42.64 22.49 -6.77
N SER A 715 42.49 23.52 -5.92
CA SER A 715 43.42 24.65 -5.84
C SER A 715 44.55 24.46 -4.81
N GLU A 716 44.37 23.56 -3.84
CA GLU A 716 45.35 23.26 -2.79
C GLU A 716 45.92 21.84 -2.92
N ALA A 717 47.18 21.65 -2.53
CA ALA A 717 47.81 20.33 -2.56
C ALA A 717 47.27 19.45 -1.42
N VAL A 718 46.65 18.32 -1.75
CA VAL A 718 46.13 17.36 -0.77
C VAL A 718 47.28 16.58 -0.14
N ASP A 719 47.44 16.67 1.18
CA ASP A 719 48.47 15.93 1.92
C ASP A 719 48.00 14.51 2.31
N PHE A 720 48.59 13.50 1.68
CA PHE A 720 48.35 12.08 1.99
C PHE A 720 49.42 11.46 2.91
N SER A 721 50.36 12.23 3.46
CA SER A 721 51.51 11.74 4.22
C SER A 721 51.15 10.89 5.44
N GLY A 722 50.00 11.14 6.07
CA GLY A 722 49.46 10.36 7.20
C GLY A 722 48.50 9.23 6.82
N HIS A 723 48.20 9.02 5.53
CA HIS A 723 47.19 8.07 5.07
C HIS A 723 47.81 6.77 4.55
N THR A 724 47.19 5.63 4.84
CA THR A 724 47.62 4.35 4.27
C THR A 724 47.03 4.17 2.87
N PRO A 725 47.83 3.87 1.84
CA PRO A 725 47.32 3.58 0.50
C PRO A 725 46.34 2.40 0.49
N VAL A 726 45.35 2.45 -0.40
CA VAL A 726 44.40 1.36 -0.67
C VAL A 726 44.91 0.41 -1.76
N GLY A 727 45.74 0.91 -2.68
CA GLY A 727 46.32 0.12 -3.76
C GLY A 727 46.90 0.99 -4.88
N SER A 728 47.35 0.35 -5.96
CA SER A 728 47.93 1.03 -7.12
C SER A 728 46.86 1.47 -8.13
N CYS A 729 47.01 2.68 -8.67
CA CYS A 729 46.08 3.25 -9.63
C CYS A 729 46.07 2.46 -10.95
N PRO A 730 44.89 2.08 -11.46
CA PRO A 730 44.78 1.31 -12.70
C PRO A 730 45.15 2.10 -13.97
N LYS A 731 45.37 3.42 -13.87
CA LYS A 731 45.72 4.26 -15.01
C LYS A 731 47.19 4.67 -15.02
N CYS A 732 47.74 5.08 -13.88
CA CYS A 732 49.10 5.63 -13.79
C CYS A 732 50.00 4.93 -12.76
N GLN A 733 49.52 3.87 -12.10
CA GLN A 733 50.24 3.08 -11.08
C GLN A 733 50.64 3.84 -9.79
N SER A 734 50.37 5.14 -9.69
CA SER A 734 50.49 5.90 -8.45
C SER A 734 49.51 5.45 -7.37
N ARG A 735 49.72 5.86 -6.12
CA ARG A 735 48.94 5.38 -4.97
C ARG A 735 47.49 5.89 -5.02
N VAL A 736 46.56 5.05 -4.59
CA VAL A 736 45.14 5.38 -4.40
C VAL A 736 44.84 5.53 -2.92
N PHE A 737 44.13 6.59 -2.56
CA PHE A 737 43.75 6.92 -1.19
C PHE A 737 42.24 7.10 -1.06
N GLU A 738 41.74 7.01 0.16
CA GLU A 738 40.40 7.45 0.49
C GLU A 738 40.38 8.98 0.63
N HIS A 739 39.45 9.64 -0.03
CA HIS A 739 39.30 11.10 0.01
C HIS A 739 37.82 11.49 -0.14
N GLY A 740 37.20 11.96 0.95
CA GLY A 740 35.77 12.23 1.03
C GLY A 740 34.93 11.01 0.60
N MET A 741 33.98 11.24 -0.31
CA MET A 741 33.09 10.21 -0.87
C MET A 741 33.73 9.31 -1.94
N SER A 742 35.05 9.41 -2.17
CA SER A 742 35.72 8.72 -3.28
C SER A 742 37.03 8.03 -2.86
N TYR A 743 37.40 7.02 -3.62
CA TYR A 743 38.76 6.54 -3.79
C TYR A 743 39.40 7.33 -4.94
N VAL A 744 40.50 8.02 -4.66
CA VAL A 744 41.18 8.91 -5.63
C VAL A 744 42.64 8.51 -5.80
N CYS A 745 43.16 8.64 -7.01
CA CYS A 745 44.60 8.58 -7.21
C CYS A 745 45.26 9.86 -6.66
N GLU A 746 46.42 9.77 -6.03
CA GLU A 746 47.18 10.93 -5.54
C GLU A 746 47.50 11.95 -6.65
N LYS A 747 47.57 11.50 -7.92
CA LYS A 747 47.78 12.35 -9.11
C LYS A 747 46.48 12.88 -9.74
N SER A 748 45.32 12.62 -9.12
CA SER A 748 44.00 13.04 -9.62
C SER A 748 43.35 14.19 -8.84
N VAL A 749 44.06 14.70 -7.84
CA VAL A 749 43.66 15.79 -6.94
C VAL A 749 44.78 16.83 -6.84
N GLY A 750 44.47 18.05 -6.40
CA GLY A 750 45.40 19.18 -6.34
C GLY A 750 45.67 19.87 -7.69
N PRO A 751 46.52 20.91 -7.72
CA PRO A 751 46.67 21.80 -8.88
C PRO A 751 47.42 21.19 -10.08
N GLU A 752 48.25 20.16 -9.85
CA GLU A 752 49.06 19.49 -10.88
C GLU A 752 48.49 18.12 -11.30
N LYS A 753 47.19 18.07 -11.61
CA LYS A 753 46.52 16.81 -11.99
C LYS A 753 47.11 16.20 -13.26
N SER A 754 47.50 14.93 -13.17
CA SER A 754 48.00 14.14 -14.30
C SER A 754 47.30 12.79 -14.46
N CYS A 755 46.31 12.49 -13.61
CA CYS A 755 45.49 11.29 -13.66
C CYS A 755 44.02 11.67 -13.42
N ASP A 756 43.09 10.87 -13.95
CA ASP A 756 41.64 11.06 -13.80
C ASP A 756 40.95 9.87 -13.10
N PHE A 757 41.72 8.97 -12.47
CA PHE A 757 41.14 7.84 -11.75
C PHE A 757 40.45 8.29 -10.45
N ARG A 758 39.14 8.09 -10.41
CA ARG A 758 38.29 8.27 -9.23
C ARG A 758 37.20 7.20 -9.23
N SER A 759 36.91 6.64 -8.06
CA SER A 759 35.77 5.74 -7.83
C SER A 759 35.00 6.19 -6.61
N GLY A 760 33.67 6.14 -6.65
CA GLY A 760 32.87 6.44 -5.45
C GLY A 760 33.04 5.35 -4.38
N LYS A 761 32.98 5.75 -3.10
CA LYS A 761 32.79 4.83 -1.95
C LYS A 761 31.39 4.22 -1.93
N VAL A 762 30.42 4.86 -2.60
CA VAL A 762 29.07 4.33 -2.80
C VAL A 762 28.74 4.37 -4.29
N ILE A 763 28.45 3.21 -4.88
CA ILE A 763 28.08 3.07 -6.29
C ILE A 763 26.68 2.47 -6.35
N LEU A 764 25.70 3.21 -6.88
CA LEU A 764 24.31 2.75 -6.97
C LEU A 764 23.76 2.21 -5.63
N GLN A 765 24.00 2.92 -4.52
CA GLN A 765 23.64 2.54 -3.14
C GLN A 765 24.43 1.35 -2.54
N GLN A 766 25.30 0.70 -3.30
CA GLN A 766 26.24 -0.27 -2.75
C GLN A 766 27.44 0.48 -2.16
N GLU A 767 27.66 0.32 -0.87
CA GLU A 767 28.93 0.73 -0.24
C GLU A 767 30.06 -0.21 -0.70
N ILE A 768 31.17 0.38 -1.08
CA ILE A 768 32.39 -0.30 -1.48
C ILE A 768 33.36 -0.12 -0.34
N SER A 769 33.59 -1.17 0.44
CA SER A 769 34.54 -1.12 1.55
C SER A 769 35.97 -0.99 1.02
N ARG A 770 36.87 -0.52 1.89
CA ARG A 770 38.31 -0.43 1.59
C ARG A 770 38.86 -1.76 1.08
N GLU A 771 38.49 -2.87 1.71
CA GLU A 771 38.88 -4.23 1.33
C GLU A 771 38.41 -4.60 -0.08
N GLN A 772 37.17 -4.25 -0.44
CA GLN A 772 36.65 -4.52 -1.78
C GLN A 772 37.36 -3.66 -2.84
N MET A 773 37.65 -2.39 -2.52
CA MET A 773 38.43 -1.55 -3.42
C MET A 773 39.87 -2.05 -3.57
N GLU A 774 40.52 -2.50 -2.50
CA GLU A 774 41.85 -3.11 -2.54
C GLU A 774 41.86 -4.37 -3.43
N LYS A 775 40.86 -5.24 -3.30
CA LYS A 775 40.66 -6.39 -4.21
C LYS A 775 40.46 -5.95 -5.66
N LEU A 776 39.66 -4.90 -5.89
CA LEU A 776 39.43 -4.37 -7.24
C LEU A 776 40.71 -3.81 -7.87
N LEU A 777 41.54 -3.10 -7.11
CA LEU A 777 42.80 -2.53 -7.58
C LEU A 777 43.87 -3.60 -7.82
N THR A 778 43.94 -4.61 -6.94
CA THR A 778 44.97 -5.66 -6.99
C THR A 778 44.61 -6.78 -7.96
N ASN A 779 43.39 -7.33 -7.84
CA ASN A 779 42.93 -8.50 -8.59
C ASN A 779 42.09 -8.12 -9.82
N GLY A 780 41.79 -6.83 -10.01
CA GLY A 780 40.94 -6.36 -11.10
C GLY A 780 39.44 -6.60 -10.87
N ARG A 781 39.04 -7.17 -9.72
CA ARG A 781 37.66 -7.58 -9.43
C ARG A 781 37.34 -7.62 -7.93
N THR A 782 36.12 -7.23 -7.54
CA THR A 782 35.59 -7.37 -6.17
C THR A 782 35.03 -8.77 -5.89
N ASP A 783 34.58 -9.05 -4.67
CA ASP A 783 33.64 -10.14 -4.43
C ASP A 783 32.26 -9.83 -5.07
N LEU A 784 31.33 -10.79 -5.02
CA LEU A 784 29.96 -10.56 -5.46
C LEU A 784 29.26 -9.63 -4.46
N LEU A 785 28.96 -8.41 -4.88
CA LEU A 785 28.22 -7.43 -4.07
C LEU A 785 26.74 -7.47 -4.46
N ASP A 786 25.84 -7.41 -3.47
CA ASP A 786 24.41 -7.67 -3.66
C ASP A 786 23.47 -6.49 -3.31
N GLY A 787 24.02 -5.37 -2.87
CA GLY A 787 23.28 -4.17 -2.50
C GLY A 787 23.16 -3.11 -3.59
N PHE A 788 23.57 -3.37 -4.84
CA PHE A 788 23.38 -2.41 -5.93
C PHE A 788 21.89 -2.20 -6.24
N VAL A 789 21.48 -0.96 -6.48
CA VAL A 789 20.11 -0.59 -6.86
C VAL A 789 20.10 0.11 -8.22
N SER A 790 19.41 -0.49 -9.20
CA SER A 790 19.33 0.08 -10.55
C SER A 790 18.63 1.44 -10.55
N SER A 791 19.28 2.48 -11.07
CA SER A 791 18.68 3.81 -11.23
C SER A 791 17.49 3.85 -12.20
N ARG A 792 17.35 2.84 -13.08
CA ARG A 792 16.25 2.74 -14.06
C ARG A 792 15.03 2.02 -13.50
N THR A 793 15.25 0.93 -12.76
CA THR A 793 14.16 0.06 -12.30
C THR A 793 13.93 0.09 -10.78
N ASN A 794 14.81 0.75 -10.03
CA ASN A 794 14.84 0.78 -8.56
C ASN A 794 14.81 -0.62 -7.91
N ARG A 795 15.39 -1.61 -8.59
CA ARG A 795 15.48 -3.00 -8.13
C ARG A 795 16.91 -3.31 -7.72
N LYS A 796 17.06 -4.10 -6.65
CA LYS A 796 18.35 -4.64 -6.24
C LYS A 796 18.90 -5.61 -7.29
N PHE A 797 20.21 -5.62 -7.49
CA PHE A 797 20.90 -6.59 -8.33
C PHE A 797 22.27 -6.94 -7.73
N LYS A 798 22.75 -8.14 -8.04
CA LYS A 798 24.09 -8.59 -7.65
C LYS A 798 25.05 -8.43 -8.82
N ALA A 799 26.26 -7.97 -8.54
CA ALA A 799 27.30 -7.84 -9.54
C ALA A 799 28.69 -7.81 -8.87
N PHE A 800 29.70 -8.14 -9.65
CA PHE A 800 31.08 -7.83 -9.35
C PHE A 800 31.39 -6.46 -9.96
N LEU A 801 32.19 -5.65 -9.27
CA LEU A 801 32.88 -4.56 -9.93
C LEU A 801 34.15 -5.10 -10.56
N VAL A 802 34.41 -4.68 -11.80
CA VAL A 802 35.57 -5.12 -12.57
C VAL A 802 36.27 -3.94 -13.19
N ARG A 803 37.60 -4.00 -13.24
CA ARG A 803 38.42 -3.03 -13.97
C ARG A 803 38.30 -3.28 -15.48
N GLN A 804 37.91 -2.26 -16.22
CA GLN A 804 37.85 -2.28 -17.67
C GLN A 804 39.22 -1.93 -18.29
N PRO A 805 39.45 -2.27 -19.58
CA PRO A 805 40.71 -1.97 -20.27
C PRO A 805 41.05 -0.47 -20.31
N ASP A 806 40.06 0.43 -20.26
CA ASP A 806 40.25 1.89 -20.19
C ASP A 806 40.56 2.41 -18.78
N GLY A 807 40.74 1.50 -17.81
CA GLY A 807 41.02 1.82 -16.40
C GLY A 807 39.79 2.29 -15.62
N LYS A 808 38.58 2.25 -16.19
CA LYS A 808 37.33 2.53 -15.48
C LYS A 808 36.80 1.27 -14.78
N ILE A 809 35.81 1.48 -13.93
CA ILE A 809 35.13 0.41 -13.21
C ILE A 809 33.81 0.11 -13.92
N GLY A 810 33.58 -1.16 -14.25
CA GLY A 810 32.35 -1.68 -14.84
C GLY A 810 31.70 -2.74 -13.97
N PHE A 811 30.57 -3.28 -14.45
CA PHE A 811 29.84 -4.38 -13.81
C PHE A 811 30.04 -5.68 -14.58
N GLU A 812 30.31 -6.76 -13.85
CA GLU A 812 30.20 -8.14 -14.34
C GLU A 812 29.10 -8.84 -13.54
N PHE A 813 28.18 -9.53 -14.22
CA PHE A 813 27.06 -10.23 -13.57
C PHE A 813 27.35 -11.72 -13.48
N GLU A 814 26.86 -12.35 -12.42
CA GLU A 814 26.82 -13.80 -12.29
C GLU A 814 26.19 -14.44 -13.56
N PRO A 815 26.79 -15.52 -14.11
CA PRO A 815 26.18 -16.28 -15.19
C PRO A 815 24.85 -16.85 -14.69
N ARG A 816 23.74 -16.45 -15.32
CA ARG A 816 22.41 -16.94 -14.94
C ARG A 816 22.37 -18.47 -15.09
N PRO A 817 21.85 -19.23 -14.11
CA PRO A 817 21.58 -20.64 -14.31
C PRO A 817 20.65 -20.80 -15.52
N GLU A 818 20.99 -21.71 -16.43
CA GLU A 818 20.16 -22.00 -17.60
C GLU A 818 18.77 -22.41 -17.12
N LYS A 819 17.74 -21.66 -17.55
CA LYS A 819 16.36 -22.07 -17.33
C LYS A 819 16.13 -23.38 -18.11
N PRO A 820 15.63 -24.45 -17.48
CA PRO A 820 15.18 -25.61 -18.22
C PRO A 820 14.00 -25.18 -19.10
N GLY A 821 14.14 -25.35 -20.41
CA GLY A 821 13.04 -25.20 -21.36
C GLY A 821 12.89 -23.81 -21.99
N ARG A 822 13.79 -23.47 -22.92
CA ARG A 822 13.37 -22.71 -24.12
C ARG A 822 14.24 -23.11 -25.31
N ALA A 823 13.61 -23.72 -26.31
CA ALA A 823 14.26 -24.11 -27.56
C ALA A 823 14.93 -22.89 -28.25
N PRO A 824 16.10 -23.08 -28.89
CA PRO A 824 16.85 -21.98 -29.47
C PRO A 824 16.15 -21.45 -30.73
N ALA A 825 15.93 -20.13 -30.77
CA ALA A 825 15.51 -19.45 -31.98
C ALA A 825 16.66 -19.43 -32.99
N LYS A 826 16.39 -19.95 -34.20
CA LYS A 826 17.31 -20.02 -35.33
C LYS A 826 17.93 -18.65 -35.63
N THR A 827 19.26 -18.59 -35.55
CA THR A 827 20.09 -17.52 -36.13
C THR A 827 20.10 -17.66 -37.65
N ALA A 828 19.59 -16.65 -38.35
CA ALA A 828 19.79 -16.51 -39.78
C ALA A 828 21.18 -15.89 -40.03
N ALA A 829 22.13 -16.71 -40.46
CA ALA A 829 23.39 -16.27 -41.01
C ALA A 829 23.14 -15.57 -42.37
N LYS A 830 23.63 -14.35 -42.53
CA LYS A 830 23.82 -13.74 -43.86
C LYS A 830 25.31 -13.59 -44.14
N THR A 831 25.74 -14.43 -45.07
CA THR A 831 27.03 -14.49 -45.74
C THR A 831 27.32 -13.19 -46.47
N ALA A 832 28.59 -12.77 -46.42
CA ALA A 832 29.11 -11.68 -47.24
C ALA A 832 29.61 -12.23 -48.59
N THR A 833 29.23 -11.58 -49.69
CA THR A 833 30.00 -11.64 -50.94
C THR A 833 29.98 -10.27 -51.63
N LYS A 834 31.18 -9.85 -52.02
CA LYS A 834 31.55 -8.59 -52.67
C LYS A 834 31.09 -8.57 -54.14
N THR A 835 30.62 -7.41 -54.60
CA THR A 835 30.89 -6.95 -55.98
C THR A 835 30.98 -5.42 -56.02
N ALA A 836 31.90 -4.93 -56.83
CA ALA A 836 32.47 -3.59 -56.82
C ALA A 836 31.82 -2.61 -57.81
N ALA A 837 32.08 -1.31 -57.57
CA ALA A 837 32.00 -0.15 -58.48
C ALA A 837 30.58 0.29 -58.94
N LYS A 838 30.16 1.58 -58.96
CA LYS A 838 30.87 2.86 -59.08
C LYS A 838 29.89 4.01 -58.70
N LYS A 839 30.32 4.98 -57.88
CA LYS A 839 30.18 6.46 -58.04
C LYS A 839 30.33 7.18 -56.68
N ALA A 840 31.29 8.10 -56.63
CA ALA A 840 31.53 9.04 -55.54
C ALA A 840 30.95 10.44 -55.91
N PRO A 841 31.10 11.50 -55.09
CA PRO A 841 30.59 11.63 -53.72
C PRO A 841 29.83 12.97 -53.52
N ALA A 842 28.92 13.06 -52.55
CA ALA A 842 28.49 14.36 -52.02
C ALA A 842 28.08 14.27 -50.54
N LYS A 843 28.76 15.08 -49.72
CA LYS A 843 28.54 15.29 -48.27
C LYS A 843 27.10 15.71 -47.98
N LYS A 844 26.53 15.25 -46.85
CA LYS A 844 25.73 16.11 -45.96
C LYS A 844 25.56 15.52 -44.56
N ALA A 845 25.92 16.36 -43.60
CA ALA A 845 25.76 16.18 -42.17
C ALA A 845 24.31 16.41 -41.72
N ALA A 846 24.04 15.91 -40.52
CA ALA A 846 22.76 15.83 -39.83
C ALA A 846 22.15 17.20 -39.45
N VAL A 847 20.81 17.23 -39.42
CA VAL A 847 20.02 18.28 -38.76
C VAL A 847 18.99 17.64 -37.85
N LYS A 848 19.06 18.01 -36.56
CA LYS A 848 18.07 17.78 -35.50
C LYS A 848 16.74 18.46 -35.85
N LYS A 849 15.60 17.78 -35.61
CA LYS A 849 14.28 18.43 -35.48
C LYS A 849 13.69 18.17 -34.10
N THR A 850 13.64 19.24 -33.31
CA THR A 850 12.79 19.43 -32.14
C THR A 850 11.39 19.82 -32.60
N ALA A 851 10.36 19.25 -31.95
CA ALA A 851 8.96 19.59 -32.16
C ALA A 851 8.49 20.58 -31.10
N THR A 852 7.89 21.69 -31.54
CA THR A 852 7.33 22.76 -30.69
C THR A 852 5.81 22.66 -30.66
N LYS A 853 5.23 22.75 -29.47
CA LYS A 853 3.80 22.96 -29.23
C LYS A 853 3.46 24.45 -29.32
N THR A 854 2.34 24.74 -29.96
CA THR A 854 1.71 26.05 -30.10
C THR A 854 0.92 26.41 -28.83
N ALA A 855 1.11 27.62 -28.31
CA ALA A 855 0.15 28.31 -27.47
C ALA A 855 0.32 29.83 -27.66
N THR A 856 -0.67 30.43 -28.30
CA THR A 856 -0.86 31.87 -28.47
C THR A 856 -1.25 32.54 -27.15
N LYS A 857 -0.55 33.61 -26.78
CA LYS A 857 -1.11 34.73 -26.01
C LYS A 857 -0.50 36.04 -26.48
N THR A 858 -1.37 36.87 -27.02
CA THR A 858 -1.21 38.26 -27.40
C THR A 858 -1.02 39.14 -26.16
N ALA A 859 -0.02 40.03 -26.19
CA ALA A 859 0.00 41.26 -25.40
C ALA A 859 0.82 42.33 -26.14
N ALA A 860 0.13 43.39 -26.55
CA ALA A 860 0.66 44.54 -27.25
C ALA A 860 1.48 45.46 -26.32
N LYS A 861 2.52 46.10 -26.87
CA LYS A 861 3.15 47.30 -26.29
C LYS A 861 3.18 48.42 -27.33
N LYS A 862 2.83 49.61 -26.83
CA LYS A 862 2.76 50.94 -27.48
C LYS A 862 4.11 51.47 -27.97
N ALA A 863 4.07 52.29 -29.02
CA ALA A 863 4.84 53.53 -29.18
C ALA A 863 4.03 54.53 -30.04
N VAL A 864 3.35 55.51 -29.42
CA VAL A 864 3.68 56.96 -29.39
C VAL A 864 3.56 57.70 -30.74
N LYS A 865 2.56 58.58 -30.85
CA LYS A 865 2.71 59.96 -31.36
C LYS A 865 1.64 60.89 -30.76
N LYS A 866 2.10 62.11 -30.44
CA LYS A 866 1.46 63.21 -29.70
C LYS A 866 0.29 63.86 -30.45
N ALA A 867 -0.72 64.28 -29.69
CA ALA A 867 -1.38 65.59 -29.84
C ALA A 867 -1.97 66.01 -28.49
N ALA A 868 -1.78 67.27 -28.12
CA ALA A 868 -2.31 67.96 -26.93
C ALA A 868 -3.05 69.23 -27.42
N PRO A 869 -3.58 70.11 -26.54
CA PRO A 869 -4.63 69.91 -25.53
C PRO A 869 -5.75 70.98 -25.67
N LYS A 870 -6.86 70.86 -24.92
CA LYS A 870 -7.73 71.96 -24.44
C LYS A 870 -8.72 71.39 -23.41
N LYS A 871 -8.73 71.91 -22.16
CA LYS A 871 -9.71 72.85 -21.55
C LYS A 871 -11.15 72.30 -21.61
N THR A 872 -11.96 72.22 -20.55
CA THR A 872 -12.05 72.97 -19.29
C THR A 872 -13.13 72.35 -18.39
N ALA A 873 -12.99 72.55 -17.07
CA ALA A 873 -14.01 72.73 -16.03
C ALA A 873 -15.48 72.36 -16.32
N ALA A 874 -16.05 71.50 -15.47
CA ALA A 874 -16.89 71.89 -14.33
C ALA A 874 -17.16 70.64 -13.48
#